data_AF-A0A9D2JAA9-F1
#
_entry.id   AF-A0A9D2JAA9-F1
#
_cell.length_a   1.000
_cell.length_b   1.000
_cell.length_c   1.000
_cell.angle_alpha   90.00
_cell.angle_beta   90.00
_cell.angle_gamma   90.00
#
_symmetry.space_group_name_H-M   'P 1'
#
loop_
_entity.id
_entity.type
_entity.pdbx_description
1 polymer ?
#
loop_
_entity_poly.entity_id
_entity_poly.type
_entity_poly.pdbx_seq_one_letter_code
_entity_poly.pdbx_strand_id
1 'polypeptide(L)'
;MEERTLTPVPAEPQATPATPADTAAPEQDRWADLAPGALTQDPQALLAAWMAGRAMPRRTLVRRLIGGIALTALLAEFIGSLRVILDQEPVFPLAFVWPVVFYLLFMAVLKDFPLLFLLRRALRRLQDGTLYPDRLHLVTPDGEEDLPLTDLIMVQRFKGWTVLIWGSWKHPQIVPIPDDACFGKAPFLYARLQELVTDIPFFCSDKPPRRRRHLVAGLLVLYVFLFTEVALATSVMGIQSYTLDNPNSNASVDLVWKEEEHTFSSRDAGEFPYPSTGEFQAQWVGDDCCAVTYRATDGSLRVQLLESAPGAAERLPDDPPEGAWTTFFHYDDPVTLRWDADLPGYRLQSPSGELRFRQWEDFDGMGLALCDDDGLPIWTLTARSFPWQDGAGNDITVQGLLLSPVSLSPSTTDALLLCPADSPLFAGEDQAENPAAPRFEDTIDVCVNEDGVFFTWDGGVGCSQVLDAQDCARCGITSEADLGPLVLRWDVASFLTVEDGQVWSYTSFDQGQSWQTDQLLMLGSDTLTDWCYGFAGTGQGYAALNGTDANGAPWVKVFQTLDHGASWERFPTPKAADGVVRPLNGLCFYNAGIAVATAPGDDGSPWPYVFATTDDGSTWVEPDVPFAASGQTGANRLTDLYFSDTGQWLVTFTQAPEGTRELVFETPDLTHAPWTLSALHDIS
;
A
#
# COMPACT_ATOMS: atom_id res chain seq x y z
N MET A 1 -37.61 -16.15 -66.46
CA MET A 1 -38.95 -16.68 -66.73
C MET A 1 -39.87 -15.47 -66.75
N GLU A 2 -40.30 -15.06 -67.95
CA GLU A 2 -41.38 -14.09 -68.31
C GLU A 2 -41.30 -12.66 -67.69
N GLU A 3 -41.05 -11.53 -68.38
CA GLU A 3 -41.52 -11.02 -69.69
C GLU A 3 -43.06 -11.14 -69.81
N ARG A 4 -43.92 -10.11 -69.94
CA ARG A 4 -43.92 -8.86 -70.72
C ARG A 4 -45.10 -7.96 -70.24
N THR A 5 -44.94 -6.63 -70.10
CA THR A 5 -44.98 -5.52 -71.10
C THR A 5 -46.39 -5.11 -71.56
N LEU A 6 -46.78 -3.82 -71.40
CA LEU A 6 -46.95 -2.86 -72.52
C LEU A 6 -47.45 -1.46 -72.11
N THR A 7 -46.61 -0.50 -72.49
CA THR A 7 -46.62 0.98 -72.73
C THR A 7 -47.81 1.51 -73.59
N PRO A 8 -48.04 2.85 -73.88
CA PRO A 8 -47.04 3.92 -74.16
C PRO A 8 -47.36 5.44 -73.83
N VAL A 9 -46.29 6.25 -73.65
CA VAL A 9 -45.81 7.53 -74.30
C VAL A 9 -46.83 8.52 -74.95
N PRO A 10 -46.55 9.84 -75.19
CA PRO A 10 -46.09 11.01 -74.38
C PRO A 10 -47.03 12.26 -74.54
N ALA A 11 -46.72 13.42 -73.91
CA ALA A 11 -46.65 14.77 -74.54
C ALA A 11 -46.84 15.93 -73.54
N GLU A 12 -45.88 16.84 -73.48
CA GLU A 12 -46.11 18.25 -73.13
C GLU A 12 -46.94 18.95 -74.22
N PRO A 13 -47.73 19.98 -73.83
CA PRO A 13 -47.36 21.32 -74.30
C PRO A 13 -47.50 22.43 -73.25
N GLN A 14 -46.60 23.40 -73.34
CA GLN A 14 -46.59 24.68 -72.62
C GLN A 14 -47.81 25.57 -72.94
N ALA A 15 -48.30 26.33 -71.95
CA ALA A 15 -48.50 27.80 -72.01
C ALA A 15 -49.02 28.36 -70.66
N THR A 16 -48.30 29.35 -70.14
CA THR A 16 -48.53 30.14 -68.90
C THR A 16 -49.76 31.09 -69.02
N PRO A 17 -50.36 31.56 -67.91
CA PRO A 17 -49.92 32.86 -67.39
C PRO A 17 -49.78 32.95 -65.86
N ALA A 18 -48.81 33.77 -65.46
CA ALA A 18 -48.57 34.26 -64.09
C ALA A 18 -49.74 35.15 -63.64
N THR A 19 -50.21 35.11 -62.38
CA THR A 19 -49.82 35.89 -61.15
C THR A 19 -51.19 36.22 -60.47
N PRO A 20 -51.32 36.45 -59.14
CA PRO A 20 -50.26 36.78 -58.21
C PRO A 20 -50.23 36.02 -56.88
N ALA A 21 -49.03 36.01 -56.31
CA ALA A 21 -48.81 35.99 -54.88
C ALA A 21 -49.52 37.18 -54.23
N ASP A 22 -50.37 36.91 -53.24
CA ASP A 22 -50.43 37.67 -51.99
C ASP A 22 -51.62 37.17 -51.17
N THR A 23 -51.34 36.48 -50.07
CA THR A 23 -52.11 36.66 -48.83
C THR A 23 -51.24 36.20 -47.68
N ALA A 24 -50.28 37.05 -47.31
CA ALA A 24 -49.80 37.07 -45.94
C ALA A 24 -51.02 37.28 -45.03
N ALA A 25 -51.26 36.34 -44.12
CA ALA A 25 -52.21 36.55 -43.04
C ALA A 25 -51.75 37.76 -42.20
N PRO A 26 -52.67 38.63 -41.76
CA PRO A 26 -52.33 39.92 -41.18
C PRO A 26 -51.51 39.75 -39.89
N GLU A 27 -50.56 40.67 -39.65
CA GLU A 27 -49.73 40.82 -38.43
C GLU A 27 -50.51 40.98 -37.10
N GLN A 28 -51.84 40.78 -37.08
CA GLN A 28 -52.72 41.03 -35.94
C GLN A 28 -52.95 39.85 -35.00
N ASP A 29 -52.46 38.64 -35.32
CA ASP A 29 -52.68 37.44 -34.52
C ASP A 29 -51.38 36.84 -33.91
N ARG A 30 -50.38 37.65 -33.57
CA ARG A 30 -49.19 37.18 -32.84
C ARG A 30 -49.24 37.60 -31.37
N TRP A 31 -49.00 36.64 -30.47
CA TRP A 31 -49.04 36.85 -29.02
C TRP A 31 -47.63 37.05 -28.42
N ALA A 32 -46.61 36.38 -28.95
CA ALA A 32 -45.21 36.58 -28.57
C ALA A 32 -44.23 36.12 -29.66
N ASP A 33 -43.05 36.73 -29.74
CA ASP A 33 -41.95 36.34 -30.65
C ASP A 33 -40.66 36.05 -29.86
N LEU A 34 -40.11 34.84 -30.00
CA LEU A 34 -38.91 34.36 -29.33
C LEU A 34 -37.69 34.55 -30.22
N ALA A 35 -37.00 35.68 -30.07
CA ALA A 35 -35.82 36.00 -30.86
C ALA A 35 -34.72 34.90 -30.78
N PRO A 36 -33.93 34.70 -31.85
CA PRO A 36 -32.89 33.70 -31.87
C PRO A 36 -31.87 33.84 -30.74
N GLY A 37 -31.68 32.76 -29.98
CA GLY A 37 -30.74 32.70 -28.86
C GLY A 37 -31.20 33.34 -27.56
N ALA A 38 -32.41 33.92 -27.49
CA ALA A 38 -32.95 34.53 -26.26
C ALA A 38 -32.99 33.56 -25.07
N LEU A 39 -33.25 32.27 -25.34
CA LEU A 39 -33.35 31.23 -24.30
C LEU A 39 -32.03 30.49 -24.03
N THR A 40 -31.07 30.54 -24.96
CA THR A 40 -29.82 29.76 -24.86
C THR A 40 -28.77 30.44 -24.00
N GLN A 41 -28.83 31.77 -23.90
CA GLN A 41 -27.87 32.59 -23.16
C GLN A 41 -28.35 33.02 -21.77
N ASP A 42 -29.65 32.93 -21.48
CA ASP A 42 -30.20 33.33 -20.18
C ASP A 42 -30.30 32.15 -19.18
N PRO A 43 -29.46 32.11 -18.12
CA PRO A 43 -29.55 31.08 -17.09
C PRO A 43 -30.88 31.11 -16.31
N GLN A 44 -31.64 32.22 -16.34
CA GLN A 44 -32.98 32.29 -15.76
C GLN A 44 -34.04 31.55 -16.58
N ALA A 45 -33.89 31.44 -17.90
CA ALA A 45 -34.78 30.66 -18.75
C ALA A 45 -34.76 29.17 -18.34
N LEU A 46 -33.55 28.61 -18.19
CA LEU A 46 -33.35 27.23 -17.73
C LEU A 46 -33.89 27.04 -16.30
N LEU A 47 -33.69 28.01 -15.41
CA LEU A 47 -34.17 27.93 -14.03
C LEU A 47 -35.71 27.98 -13.96
N ALA A 48 -36.34 28.86 -14.74
CA ALA A 48 -37.79 28.97 -14.83
C ALA A 48 -38.41 27.68 -15.40
N ALA A 49 -37.88 27.17 -16.51
CA ALA A 49 -38.31 25.91 -17.11
C ALA A 49 -38.13 24.72 -16.15
N TRP A 50 -36.99 24.64 -15.46
CA TRP A 50 -36.73 23.57 -14.48
C TRP A 50 -37.69 23.63 -13.31
N MET A 51 -37.93 24.80 -12.73
CA MET A 51 -38.89 24.92 -11.62
C MET A 51 -40.33 24.63 -12.07
N ALA A 52 -40.71 25.01 -13.29
CA ALA A 52 -42.04 24.71 -13.82
C ALA A 52 -42.23 23.20 -14.06
N GLY A 53 -41.24 22.54 -14.67
CA GLY A 53 -41.25 21.08 -14.80
C GLY A 53 -41.28 20.35 -13.46
N ARG A 54 -40.67 20.92 -12.42
CA ARG A 54 -40.70 20.39 -11.04
C ARG A 54 -42.01 20.61 -10.30
N ALA A 55 -42.84 21.54 -10.76
CA ALA A 55 -44.14 21.86 -10.18
C ALA A 55 -45.29 21.05 -10.80
N MET A 56 -45.03 20.26 -11.85
CA MET A 56 -46.03 19.34 -12.41
C MET A 56 -46.62 18.45 -11.30
N PRO A 57 -47.97 18.32 -11.20
CA PRO A 57 -48.63 17.64 -10.09
C PRO A 57 -48.15 16.19 -9.88
N ARG A 58 -48.07 15.39 -10.95
CA ARG A 58 -47.62 13.98 -10.87
C ARG A 58 -46.14 13.84 -10.50
N ARG A 59 -45.25 14.69 -11.03
CA ARG A 59 -43.84 14.69 -10.64
C ARG A 59 -43.64 15.15 -9.19
N THR A 60 -44.45 16.09 -8.72
CA THR A 60 -44.43 16.54 -7.33
C THR A 60 -44.86 15.42 -6.38
N LEU A 61 -45.89 14.64 -6.74
CA LEU A 61 -46.34 13.48 -5.97
C LEU A 61 -45.28 12.38 -5.94
N VAL A 62 -44.73 12.00 -7.10
CA VAL A 62 -43.65 11.01 -7.19
C VAL A 62 -42.43 11.45 -6.40
N ARG A 63 -42.01 12.72 -6.49
CA ARG A 63 -40.87 13.25 -5.72
C ARG A 63 -41.14 13.26 -4.21
N ARG A 64 -42.36 13.56 -3.78
CA ARG A 64 -42.74 13.47 -2.35
C ARG A 64 -42.74 12.03 -1.86
N LEU A 65 -43.21 11.09 -2.68
CA LEU A 65 -43.24 9.68 -2.37
C LEU A 65 -41.82 9.09 -2.29
N ILE A 66 -40.98 9.34 -3.29
CA ILE A 66 -39.56 8.96 -3.25
C ILE A 66 -38.84 9.68 -2.11
N GLY A 67 -39.15 10.95 -1.88
CA GLY A 67 -38.61 11.74 -0.79
C GLY A 67 -38.93 11.15 0.59
N GLY A 68 -40.17 10.69 0.77
CA GLY A 68 -40.62 9.99 1.97
C GLY A 68 -39.91 8.64 2.14
N ILE A 69 -39.87 7.81 1.10
CA ILE A 69 -39.20 6.50 1.13
C ILE A 69 -37.72 6.66 1.51
N ALA A 70 -37.02 7.60 0.88
CA ALA A 70 -35.61 7.84 1.14
C ALA A 70 -35.36 8.42 2.54
N LEU A 71 -36.24 9.30 3.04
CA LEU A 71 -36.14 9.77 4.42
C LEU A 71 -36.36 8.62 5.42
N THR A 72 -37.31 7.73 5.15
CA THR A 72 -37.55 6.54 5.96
C THR A 72 -36.37 5.58 5.91
N ALA A 73 -35.76 5.38 4.74
CA ALA A 73 -34.56 4.55 4.59
C ALA A 73 -33.36 5.15 5.35
N LEU A 74 -33.10 6.45 5.22
CA LEU A 74 -32.06 7.13 5.98
C LEU A 74 -32.30 7.06 7.49
N LEU A 75 -33.56 7.18 7.93
CA LEU A 75 -33.92 7.04 9.34
C LEU A 75 -33.76 5.60 9.84
N ALA A 76 -34.12 4.61 9.03
CA ALA A 76 -33.93 3.20 9.35
C ALA A 76 -32.45 2.83 9.46
N GLU A 77 -31.62 3.29 8.51
CA GLU A 77 -30.17 3.15 8.56
C GLU A 77 -29.59 3.85 9.79
N PHE A 78 -30.00 5.09 10.08
CA PHE A 78 -29.56 5.80 11.28
C PHE A 78 -29.93 5.06 12.57
N ILE A 79 -31.14 4.52 12.66
CA ILE A 79 -31.57 3.70 13.81
C ILE A 79 -30.77 2.39 13.87
N GLY A 80 -30.44 1.79 12.74
CA GLY A 80 -29.58 0.61 12.64
C GLY A 80 -28.17 0.89 13.17
N SER A 81 -27.53 1.96 12.67
CA SER A 81 -26.22 2.40 13.16
C SER A 81 -26.26 2.73 14.65
N LEU A 82 -27.31 3.42 15.13
CA LEU A 82 -27.48 3.74 16.54
C LEU A 82 -27.62 2.49 17.41
N ARG A 83 -28.29 1.44 16.92
CA ARG A 83 -28.36 0.15 17.62
C ARG A 83 -27.02 -0.55 17.67
N VAL A 84 -26.29 -0.64 16.55
CA VAL A 84 -24.93 -1.21 16.53
C VAL A 84 -24.04 -0.53 17.59
N ILE A 85 -24.16 0.80 17.74
CA ILE A 85 -23.43 1.56 18.76
C ILE A 85 -23.92 1.27 20.17
N LEU A 86 -25.23 1.25 20.41
CA LEU A 86 -25.82 1.01 21.73
C LEU A 86 -25.64 -0.43 22.21
N ASP A 87 -25.65 -1.39 21.28
CA ASP A 87 -25.53 -2.82 21.52
C ASP A 87 -24.04 -3.27 21.51
N GLN A 88 -23.09 -2.32 21.39
CA GLN A 88 -21.63 -2.53 21.38
C GLN A 88 -21.16 -3.55 20.32
N GLU A 89 -21.85 -3.65 19.19
CA GLU A 89 -21.46 -4.53 18.10
C GLU A 89 -20.30 -3.91 17.28
N PRO A 90 -19.39 -4.74 16.73
CA PRO A 90 -18.28 -4.27 15.91
C PRO A 90 -18.78 -3.48 14.71
N VAL A 91 -18.22 -2.30 14.55
CA VAL A 91 -18.77 -1.27 13.67
C VAL A 91 -18.19 -1.39 12.26
N PHE A 92 -18.92 -2.02 11.35
CA PHE A 92 -18.47 -2.25 9.97
C PHE A 92 -18.28 -0.94 9.17
N PRO A 93 -17.11 -0.67 8.55
CA PRO A 93 -16.88 0.55 7.74
C PRO A 93 -17.87 0.70 6.58
N LEU A 94 -18.29 -0.40 5.96
CA LEU A 94 -19.28 -0.40 4.87
C LEU A 94 -20.67 0.07 5.32
N ALA A 95 -21.02 -0.08 6.60
CA ALA A 95 -22.27 0.47 7.14
C ALA A 95 -22.32 2.00 7.04
N PHE A 96 -21.17 2.67 6.88
CA PHE A 96 -21.08 4.13 6.74
C PHE A 96 -20.98 4.62 5.30
N VAL A 97 -20.59 3.76 4.35
CA VAL A 97 -20.51 4.11 2.91
C VAL A 97 -21.91 4.16 2.29
N TRP A 98 -22.78 3.21 2.65
CA TRP A 98 -24.13 3.13 2.10
C TRP A 98 -24.98 4.38 2.36
N PRO A 99 -25.01 4.98 3.56
CA PRO A 99 -25.71 6.24 3.80
C PRO A 99 -25.26 7.38 2.89
N VAL A 100 -23.96 7.46 2.56
CA VAL A 100 -23.42 8.47 1.63
C VAL A 100 -23.88 8.20 0.20
N VAL A 101 -23.83 6.95 -0.24
CA VAL A 101 -24.31 6.54 -1.58
C VAL A 101 -25.82 6.78 -1.71
N PHE A 102 -26.61 6.39 -0.71
CA PHE A 102 -28.05 6.65 -0.64
C PHE A 102 -28.34 8.15 -0.60
N TYR A 103 -27.57 8.94 0.14
CA TYR A 103 -27.70 10.40 0.16
C TYR A 103 -27.39 11.02 -1.20
N LEU A 104 -26.34 10.59 -1.90
CA LEU A 104 -25.99 11.10 -3.23
C LEU A 104 -27.05 10.72 -4.28
N LEU A 105 -27.52 9.47 -4.28
CA LEU A 105 -28.65 9.00 -5.10
C LEU A 105 -29.93 9.79 -4.80
N PHE A 106 -30.23 10.00 -3.52
CA PHE A 106 -31.36 10.81 -3.06
C PHE A 106 -31.27 12.25 -3.56
N MET A 107 -30.11 12.87 -3.42
CA MET A 107 -29.84 14.21 -3.91
C MET A 107 -29.94 14.29 -5.43
N ALA A 108 -29.57 13.22 -6.14
CA ALA A 108 -29.70 13.15 -7.58
C ALA A 108 -31.18 13.12 -8.03
N VAL A 109 -32.00 12.33 -7.34
CA VAL A 109 -33.45 12.22 -7.59
C VAL A 109 -34.21 13.48 -7.17
N LEU A 110 -33.92 14.04 -5.99
CA LEU A 110 -34.56 15.27 -5.51
C LEU A 110 -34.26 16.47 -6.41
N LYS A 111 -33.06 16.57 -6.96
CA LYS A 111 -32.67 17.68 -7.85
C LYS A 111 -33.18 17.51 -9.27
N ASP A 112 -33.84 16.40 -9.61
CA ASP A 112 -34.35 16.11 -10.95
C ASP A 112 -33.26 16.35 -12.03
N PHE A 113 -32.01 15.92 -11.78
CA PHE A 113 -30.89 16.15 -12.73
C PHE A 113 -31.18 15.67 -14.16
N PRO A 114 -31.88 14.53 -14.38
CA PRO A 114 -32.27 14.12 -15.73
C PRO A 114 -33.16 15.15 -16.45
N LEU A 115 -34.09 15.79 -15.73
CA LEU A 115 -34.92 16.86 -16.29
C LEU A 115 -34.06 18.09 -16.63
N LEU A 116 -33.13 18.46 -15.75
CA LEU A 116 -32.24 19.60 -15.98
C LEU A 116 -31.35 19.38 -17.21
N PHE A 117 -30.87 18.15 -17.43
CA PHE A 117 -30.11 17.77 -18.61
C PHE A 117 -30.98 17.82 -19.89
N LEU A 118 -32.17 17.24 -19.86
CA LEU A 118 -33.12 17.27 -20.98
C LEU A 118 -33.52 18.70 -21.36
N LEU A 119 -33.84 19.54 -20.36
CA LEU A 119 -34.20 20.95 -20.59
C LEU A 119 -33.05 21.75 -21.15
N ARG A 120 -31.83 21.56 -20.62
CA ARG A 120 -30.65 22.24 -21.14
C ARG A 120 -30.38 21.85 -22.60
N ARG A 121 -30.62 20.60 -22.98
CA ARG A 121 -30.50 20.13 -24.36
C ARG A 121 -31.60 20.70 -25.25
N ALA A 122 -32.86 20.68 -24.80
CA ALA A 122 -34.01 21.18 -25.54
C ALA A 122 -33.92 22.69 -25.79
N LEU A 123 -33.63 23.48 -24.76
CA LEU A 123 -33.52 24.94 -24.88
C LEU A 123 -32.37 25.36 -25.80
N ARG A 124 -31.25 24.62 -25.81
CA ARG A 124 -30.12 24.86 -26.72
C ARG A 124 -30.44 24.62 -28.19
N ARG A 125 -31.45 23.81 -28.48
CA ARG A 125 -31.87 23.48 -29.84
C ARG A 125 -32.94 24.43 -30.37
N LEU A 126 -33.46 25.35 -29.57
CA LEU A 126 -34.50 26.28 -30.01
C LEU A 126 -33.83 27.46 -30.73
N GLN A 127 -34.11 27.62 -32.03
CA GLN A 127 -33.52 28.66 -32.87
C GLN A 127 -34.43 29.88 -33.00
N ASP A 128 -35.74 29.68 -33.15
CA ASP A 128 -36.74 30.76 -33.25
C ASP A 128 -38.11 30.22 -32.80
N GLY A 129 -39.07 31.09 -32.54
CA GLY A 129 -40.45 30.68 -32.34
C GLY A 129 -41.45 31.81 -32.20
N THR A 130 -42.65 31.62 -32.76
CA THR A 130 -43.75 32.59 -32.67
C THR A 130 -44.99 31.94 -32.05
N LEU A 131 -45.55 32.60 -31.05
CA LEU A 131 -46.78 32.19 -30.40
C LEU A 131 -47.99 32.87 -31.07
N TYR A 132 -48.92 32.05 -31.56
CA TYR A 132 -50.21 32.43 -32.14
C TYR A 132 -51.37 32.05 -31.20
N PRO A 133 -52.58 32.58 -31.41
CA PRO A 133 -53.79 32.24 -30.64
C PRO A 133 -54.16 30.74 -30.67
N ASP A 134 -53.72 30.01 -31.68
CA ASP A 134 -54.06 28.60 -31.91
C ASP A 134 -52.88 27.64 -31.68
N ARG A 135 -51.65 28.09 -31.92
CA ARG A 135 -50.44 27.27 -31.85
C ARG A 135 -49.18 28.04 -31.48
N LEU A 136 -48.16 27.33 -30.99
CA LEU A 136 -46.79 27.80 -30.91
C LEU A 136 -45.99 27.19 -32.07
N HIS A 137 -45.49 28.04 -32.96
CA HIS A 137 -44.58 27.64 -34.04
C HIS A 137 -43.14 27.72 -33.55
N LEU A 138 -42.37 26.64 -33.65
CA LEU A 138 -40.97 26.54 -33.24
C LEU A 138 -40.06 26.18 -34.41
N VAL A 139 -38.91 26.82 -34.48
CA VAL A 139 -37.84 26.48 -35.43
C VAL A 139 -36.71 25.81 -34.67
N THR A 140 -36.37 24.59 -35.09
CA THR A 140 -35.27 23.79 -34.53
C THR A 140 -34.30 23.36 -35.64
N PRO A 141 -33.06 22.92 -35.31
CA PRO A 141 -32.13 22.38 -36.29
C PRO A 141 -32.68 21.20 -37.10
N ASP A 142 -33.66 20.49 -36.53
CA ASP A 142 -34.24 19.27 -37.09
C ASP A 142 -35.49 19.58 -37.97
N GLY A 143 -35.97 20.85 -37.99
CA GLY A 143 -37.12 21.30 -38.76
C GLY A 143 -38.04 22.28 -38.00
N GLU A 144 -39.15 22.66 -38.63
CA GLU A 144 -40.24 23.45 -38.04
C GLU A 144 -41.25 22.54 -37.32
N GLU A 145 -41.68 22.93 -36.12
CA GLU A 145 -42.62 22.20 -35.28
C GLU A 145 -43.75 23.13 -34.81
N ASP A 146 -45.00 22.76 -35.11
CA ASP A 146 -46.20 23.46 -34.63
C ASP A 146 -46.82 22.72 -33.43
N LEU A 147 -46.91 23.40 -32.29
CA LEU A 147 -47.49 22.88 -31.05
C LEU A 147 -48.85 23.53 -30.78
N PRO A 148 -49.98 22.82 -30.93
CA PRO A 148 -51.31 23.38 -30.66
C PRO A 148 -51.47 23.82 -29.21
N LEU A 149 -52.16 24.94 -28.95
CA LEU A 149 -52.44 25.37 -27.58
C LEU A 149 -53.45 24.47 -26.85
N THR A 150 -54.29 23.75 -27.61
CA THR A 150 -55.21 22.74 -27.06
C THR A 150 -54.49 21.59 -26.36
N ASP A 151 -53.22 21.36 -26.72
CA ASP A 151 -52.42 20.23 -26.24
C ASP A 151 -51.52 20.62 -25.06
N LEU A 152 -51.67 21.85 -24.56
CA LEU A 152 -51.03 22.28 -23.33
C LEU A 152 -51.45 21.37 -22.17
N ILE A 153 -50.50 21.07 -21.30
CA ILE A 153 -50.77 20.30 -20.07
C ILE A 153 -50.60 21.13 -18.80
N MET A 154 -49.92 22.28 -18.87
CA MET A 154 -49.71 23.18 -17.74
C MET A 154 -49.15 24.53 -18.20
N VAL A 155 -49.56 25.60 -17.52
CA VAL A 155 -48.97 26.94 -17.68
C VAL A 155 -48.53 27.48 -16.32
N GLN A 156 -47.29 27.97 -16.24
CA GLN A 156 -46.75 28.55 -15.01
C GLN A 156 -46.05 29.88 -15.24
N ARG A 157 -46.50 30.90 -14.51
CA ARG A 157 -45.93 32.24 -14.53
C ARG A 157 -45.03 32.50 -13.32
N PHE A 158 -43.87 33.08 -13.60
CA PHE A 158 -42.96 33.73 -12.66
C PHE A 158 -42.82 35.21 -13.05
N LYS A 159 -42.33 36.05 -12.14
CA LYS A 159 -41.96 37.42 -12.51
C LYS A 159 -40.85 37.39 -13.57
N GLY A 160 -41.14 37.88 -14.78
CA GLY A 160 -40.22 37.91 -15.92
C GLY A 160 -40.38 36.76 -16.91
N TRP A 161 -41.16 35.71 -16.58
CA TRP A 161 -41.25 34.49 -17.41
C TRP A 161 -42.64 33.85 -17.35
N THR A 162 -43.16 33.45 -18.51
CA THR A 162 -44.35 32.59 -18.65
C THR A 162 -43.93 31.26 -19.28
N VAL A 163 -44.03 30.16 -18.53
CA VAL A 163 -43.59 28.83 -18.99
C VAL A 163 -44.79 28.01 -19.46
N LEU A 164 -44.72 27.55 -20.70
CA LEU A 164 -45.70 26.70 -21.35
C LEU A 164 -45.19 25.27 -21.45
N ILE A 165 -46.07 24.29 -21.27
CA ILE A 165 -45.70 22.87 -21.16
C ILE A 165 -46.65 22.01 -22.00
N TRP A 166 -46.08 21.22 -22.91
CA TRP A 166 -46.77 20.24 -23.77
C TRP A 166 -46.30 18.80 -23.53
N GLY A 167 -47.05 17.86 -24.09
CA GLY A 167 -46.69 16.45 -24.15
C GLY A 167 -47.07 15.68 -22.88
N SER A 168 -46.34 14.60 -22.59
CA SER A 168 -46.62 13.77 -21.41
C SER A 168 -45.71 14.12 -20.23
N TRP A 169 -46.12 13.76 -19.03
CA TRP A 169 -45.28 13.94 -17.82
C TRP A 169 -43.93 13.20 -17.88
N LYS A 170 -43.79 12.16 -18.73
CA LYS A 170 -42.53 11.44 -18.99
C LYS A 170 -41.63 12.18 -19.97
N HIS A 171 -42.21 12.76 -21.02
CA HIS A 171 -41.51 13.52 -22.06
C HIS A 171 -42.14 14.90 -22.23
N PRO A 172 -41.94 15.82 -21.27
CA PRO A 172 -42.54 17.14 -21.35
C PRO A 172 -41.70 18.04 -22.25
N GLN A 173 -42.37 18.78 -23.13
CA GLN A 173 -41.78 19.87 -23.88
C GLN A 173 -42.08 21.17 -23.13
N ILE A 174 -41.04 21.81 -22.60
CA ILE A 174 -41.16 22.97 -21.71
C ILE A 174 -40.51 24.17 -22.38
N VAL A 175 -41.32 25.19 -22.68
CA VAL A 175 -40.87 26.41 -23.35
C VAL A 175 -41.10 27.60 -22.43
N PRO A 176 -40.04 28.22 -21.89
CA PRO A 176 -40.14 29.48 -21.16
C PRO A 176 -40.24 30.65 -22.16
N ILE A 177 -41.26 31.47 -22.04
CA ILE A 177 -41.45 32.71 -22.80
C ILE A 177 -41.10 33.88 -21.88
N PRO A 178 -40.14 34.74 -22.25
CA PRO A 178 -39.80 35.90 -21.45
C PRO A 178 -40.89 36.97 -21.59
N ASP A 179 -41.15 37.69 -20.49
CA ASP A 179 -42.29 38.63 -20.41
C ASP A 179 -42.18 39.80 -21.42
N ASP A 180 -40.98 40.12 -21.88
CA ASP A 180 -40.64 41.17 -22.85
C ASP A 180 -40.86 40.76 -24.32
N ALA A 181 -40.89 39.45 -24.61
CA ALA A 181 -41.27 38.91 -25.91
C ALA A 181 -42.78 38.99 -26.21
N CYS A 182 -43.60 39.38 -25.23
CA CYS A 182 -45.06 39.36 -25.32
C CYS A 182 -45.64 40.73 -25.79
N PHE A 183 -46.40 40.76 -26.89
CA PHE A 183 -46.90 42.00 -27.51
C PHE A 183 -47.98 42.77 -26.70
N GLY A 184 -48.46 42.22 -25.57
CA GLY A 184 -49.43 42.85 -24.66
C GLY A 184 -48.99 42.96 -23.20
N LYS A 185 -47.70 42.69 -22.91
CA LYS A 185 -47.12 42.40 -21.58
C LYS A 185 -47.60 41.05 -21.01
N ALA A 186 -46.72 40.37 -20.27
CA ALA A 186 -46.98 39.04 -19.74
C ALA A 186 -48.27 38.80 -18.92
N PRO A 187 -48.77 39.72 -18.08
CA PRO A 187 -50.05 39.51 -17.38
C PRO A 187 -51.24 39.33 -18.34
N PHE A 188 -51.19 39.98 -19.51
CA PHE A 188 -52.20 39.87 -20.54
C PHE A 188 -52.16 38.51 -21.23
N LEU A 189 -50.96 38.01 -21.57
CA LEU A 189 -50.78 36.68 -22.15
C LEU A 189 -51.32 35.58 -21.23
N TYR A 190 -51.00 35.65 -19.94
CA TYR A 190 -51.47 34.67 -18.96
C TYR A 190 -53.00 34.65 -18.83
N ALA A 191 -53.64 35.83 -18.79
CA ALA A 191 -55.10 35.93 -18.74
C ALA A 191 -55.76 35.40 -20.01
N ARG A 192 -55.19 35.68 -21.19
CA ARG A 192 -55.68 35.13 -22.48
C ARG A 192 -55.60 33.61 -22.55
N LEU A 193 -54.50 33.03 -22.07
CA LEU A 193 -54.35 31.57 -22.02
C LEU A 193 -55.38 30.93 -21.08
N GLN A 194 -55.72 31.59 -19.96
CA GLN A 194 -56.77 31.11 -19.05
C GLN A 194 -58.18 31.18 -19.66
N GLU A 195 -58.45 32.17 -20.52
CA GLU A 195 -59.72 32.28 -21.24
C GLU A 195 -59.84 31.19 -22.33
N LEU A 196 -58.73 30.86 -23.01
CA LEU A 196 -58.70 29.94 -24.15
C LEU A 196 -58.64 28.47 -23.74
N VAL A 197 -57.89 28.14 -22.69
CA VAL A 197 -57.65 26.77 -22.23
C VAL A 197 -58.09 26.63 -20.78
N THR A 198 -59.25 26.02 -20.55
CA THR A 198 -59.86 25.94 -19.20
C THR A 198 -59.51 24.67 -18.43
N ASP A 199 -59.07 23.63 -19.13
CA ASP A 199 -59.03 22.26 -18.58
C ASP A 199 -57.64 21.85 -18.03
N ILE A 200 -56.75 22.83 -17.83
CA ILE A 200 -55.36 22.60 -17.42
C ILE A 200 -54.98 23.41 -16.18
N PRO A 201 -53.98 22.97 -15.40
CA PRO A 201 -53.51 23.71 -14.24
C PRO A 201 -52.73 24.98 -14.63
N PHE A 202 -53.16 26.11 -14.04
CA PHE A 202 -52.50 27.41 -14.11
C PHE A 202 -51.88 27.80 -12.76
N PHE A 203 -50.59 28.17 -12.77
CA PHE A 203 -49.88 28.63 -11.57
C PHE A 203 -49.27 30.01 -11.78
N CYS A 204 -49.31 30.87 -10.78
CA CYS A 204 -48.72 32.21 -10.82
C CYS A 204 -47.89 32.50 -9.56
N SER A 205 -46.69 33.03 -9.73
CA SER A 205 -45.80 33.48 -8.67
C SER A 205 -45.27 34.88 -8.97
N ASP A 206 -45.51 35.83 -8.05
CA ASP A 206 -45.03 37.21 -8.17
C ASP A 206 -43.52 37.37 -7.90
N LYS A 207 -42.85 36.29 -7.53
CA LYS A 207 -41.40 36.26 -7.26
C LYS A 207 -40.64 35.69 -8.46
N PRO A 208 -39.44 36.23 -8.77
CA PRO A 208 -38.56 35.66 -9.79
C PRO A 208 -38.03 34.29 -9.35
N PRO A 209 -37.57 33.46 -10.30
CA PRO A 209 -37.06 32.14 -10.00
C PRO A 209 -35.80 32.20 -9.11
N ARG A 210 -35.85 31.59 -7.91
CA ARG A 210 -34.73 31.60 -6.95
C ARG A 210 -34.30 30.18 -6.58
N ARG A 211 -33.00 29.94 -6.61
CA ARG A 211 -32.38 28.67 -6.18
C ARG A 211 -32.35 28.61 -4.66
N ARG A 212 -33.11 27.70 -4.04
CA ARG A 212 -33.02 27.44 -2.58
C ARG A 212 -31.72 26.67 -2.27
N ARG A 213 -30.64 27.39 -1.93
CA ARG A 213 -29.32 26.80 -1.61
C ARG A 213 -29.25 26.23 -0.17
N HIS A 214 -30.05 26.76 0.76
CA HIS A 214 -29.90 26.53 2.20
C HIS A 214 -30.35 25.15 2.71
N LEU A 215 -31.24 24.46 1.99
CA LEU A 215 -31.77 23.16 2.42
C LEU A 215 -30.73 22.04 2.30
N VAL A 216 -29.80 22.16 1.34
CA VAL A 216 -28.72 21.18 1.11
C VAL A 216 -27.60 21.35 2.12
N ALA A 217 -27.25 22.61 2.43
CA ALA A 217 -26.25 22.91 3.45
C ALA A 217 -26.72 22.48 4.85
N GLY A 218 -28.00 22.72 5.19
CA GLY A 218 -28.54 22.35 6.50
C GLY A 218 -28.56 20.84 6.76
N LEU A 219 -28.90 20.03 5.74
CA LEU A 219 -28.89 18.56 5.86
C LEU A 219 -27.47 17.98 5.96
N LEU A 220 -26.51 18.54 5.22
CA LEU A 220 -25.10 18.15 5.31
C LEU A 220 -24.53 18.46 6.70
N VAL A 221 -24.84 19.66 7.23
CA VAL A 221 -24.41 20.08 8.57
C VAL A 221 -25.03 19.20 9.66
N LEU A 222 -26.31 18.83 9.53
CA LEU A 222 -26.96 17.93 10.48
C LEU A 222 -26.33 16.54 10.49
N TYR A 223 -25.96 16.00 9.32
CA TYR A 223 -25.27 14.71 9.21
C TYR A 223 -23.87 14.75 9.82
N VAL A 224 -23.06 15.77 9.53
CA VAL A 224 -21.73 15.94 10.13
C VAL A 224 -21.86 16.08 11.65
N PHE A 225 -22.83 16.86 12.13
CA PHE A 225 -23.06 17.03 13.57
C PHE A 225 -23.44 15.70 14.26
N LEU A 226 -24.35 14.92 13.67
CA LEU A 226 -24.71 13.60 14.19
C LEU A 226 -23.54 12.62 14.17
N PHE A 227 -22.69 12.65 13.13
CA PHE A 227 -21.47 11.86 13.05
C PHE A 227 -20.48 12.25 14.15
N THR A 228 -20.26 13.55 14.36
CA THR A 228 -19.35 14.05 15.40
C THR A 228 -19.85 13.69 16.79
N GLU A 229 -21.14 13.82 17.08
CA GLU A 229 -21.73 13.43 18.37
C GLU A 229 -21.63 11.94 18.65
N VAL A 230 -21.84 11.09 17.63
CA VAL A 230 -21.68 9.63 17.75
C VAL A 230 -20.22 9.25 18.01
N ALA A 231 -19.28 9.82 17.25
CA ALA A 231 -17.84 9.58 17.46
C ALA A 231 -17.34 10.14 18.81
N LEU A 232 -17.92 11.24 19.29
CA LEU A 232 -17.66 11.75 20.64
C LEU A 232 -18.23 10.82 21.70
N ALA A 233 -19.43 10.28 21.52
CA ALA A 233 -20.07 9.40 22.48
C ALA A 233 -19.31 8.08 22.66
N THR A 234 -18.80 7.48 21.57
CA THR A 234 -17.96 6.28 21.65
C THR A 234 -16.62 6.57 22.34
N SER A 235 -16.01 7.72 22.06
CA SER A 235 -14.80 8.20 22.75
C SER A 235 -15.03 8.47 24.25
N VAL A 236 -16.19 9.00 24.64
CA VAL A 236 -16.52 9.30 26.04
C VAL A 236 -16.86 8.03 26.84
N MET A 237 -17.31 6.97 26.16
CA MET A 237 -17.60 5.66 26.77
C MET A 237 -16.36 4.76 26.92
N GLY A 238 -15.15 5.25 26.58
CA GLY A 238 -13.92 4.46 26.69
C GLY A 238 -13.87 3.27 25.72
N ILE A 239 -14.64 3.31 24.63
CA ILE A 239 -14.65 2.26 23.61
C ILE A 239 -13.76 2.69 22.44
N GLN A 240 -12.73 1.89 22.16
CA GLN A 240 -11.82 2.11 21.03
C GLN A 240 -11.98 0.95 20.04
N SER A 241 -12.22 1.26 18.77
CA SER A 241 -12.36 0.28 17.70
C SER A 241 -11.17 0.35 16.74
N TYR A 242 -10.60 -0.80 16.41
CA TYR A 242 -9.49 -0.97 15.49
C TYR A 242 -9.92 -1.88 14.35
N THR A 243 -9.72 -1.44 13.11
CA THR A 243 -9.83 -2.30 11.93
C THR A 243 -8.41 -2.65 11.50
N LEU A 244 -8.11 -3.94 11.52
CA LEU A 244 -6.81 -4.51 11.18
C LEU A 244 -6.93 -5.07 9.76
N ASP A 245 -6.35 -4.39 8.78
CA ASP A 245 -6.39 -4.82 7.37
C ASP A 245 -5.18 -5.71 7.05
N ASN A 246 -5.39 -6.76 6.25
CA ASN A 246 -4.29 -7.55 5.71
C ASN A 246 -3.71 -6.83 4.48
N PRO A 247 -2.42 -6.47 4.46
CA PRO A 247 -1.83 -5.79 3.30
C PRO A 247 -1.73 -6.68 2.06
N ASN A 248 -1.74 -8.01 2.23
CA ASN A 248 -1.53 -8.98 1.16
C ASN A 248 -2.85 -9.57 0.62
N SER A 249 -3.99 -9.30 1.26
CA SER A 249 -5.31 -9.79 0.86
C SER A 249 -6.38 -8.69 1.04
N ASN A 250 -7.65 -8.99 0.74
CA ASN A 250 -8.76 -8.09 1.07
C ASN A 250 -9.41 -8.42 2.44
N ALA A 251 -8.71 -9.20 3.28
CA ALA A 251 -9.18 -9.58 4.60
C ALA A 251 -9.01 -8.45 5.61
N SER A 252 -9.94 -8.35 6.54
CA SER A 252 -9.89 -7.40 7.65
C SER A 252 -10.48 -8.02 8.90
N VAL A 253 -9.91 -7.71 10.06
CA VAL A 253 -10.46 -8.10 11.37
C VAL A 253 -10.76 -6.86 12.19
N ASP A 254 -11.93 -6.83 12.83
CA ASP A 254 -12.30 -5.76 13.75
C ASP A 254 -12.03 -6.17 15.21
N LEU A 255 -11.34 -5.30 15.94
CA LEU A 255 -11.01 -5.44 17.35
C LEU A 255 -11.58 -4.25 18.13
N VAL A 256 -12.28 -4.52 19.23
CA VAL A 256 -12.89 -3.51 20.09
C VAL A 256 -12.29 -3.60 21.47
N TRP A 257 -11.75 -2.50 21.96
CA TRP A 257 -11.27 -2.31 23.32
C TRP A 257 -12.30 -1.56 24.15
N LYS A 258 -12.68 -2.12 25.31
CA LYS A 258 -13.57 -1.48 26.27
C LYS A 258 -12.79 -1.13 27.54
N GLU A 259 -12.46 0.15 27.70
CA GLU A 259 -11.61 0.65 28.78
C GLU A 259 -12.21 0.38 30.18
N GLU A 260 -13.53 0.57 30.35
CA GLU A 260 -14.20 0.34 31.65
C GLU A 260 -14.23 -1.13 32.08
N GLU A 261 -14.37 -2.05 31.11
CA GLU A 261 -14.44 -3.49 31.34
C GLU A 261 -13.06 -4.15 31.34
N HIS A 262 -12.04 -3.39 30.96
CA HIS A 262 -10.70 -3.88 30.69
C HIS A 262 -10.69 -5.11 29.77
N THR A 263 -11.51 -5.14 28.72
CA THR A 263 -11.60 -6.31 27.83
C THR A 263 -11.48 -5.96 26.35
N PHE A 264 -10.77 -6.82 25.61
CA PHE A 264 -10.81 -6.83 24.16
C PHE A 264 -11.95 -7.74 23.69
N SER A 265 -12.58 -7.39 22.59
CA SER A 265 -13.59 -8.22 21.95
C SER A 265 -13.48 -8.14 20.44
N SER A 266 -13.80 -9.23 19.75
CA SER A 266 -13.94 -9.27 18.31
C SER A 266 -15.26 -9.93 17.93
N ARG A 267 -15.70 -9.73 16.69
CA ARG A 267 -16.94 -10.30 16.18
C ARG A 267 -16.97 -11.83 16.28
N ASP A 268 -15.84 -12.45 15.94
CA ASP A 268 -15.77 -13.89 15.73
C ASP A 268 -15.32 -14.64 17.00
N ALA A 269 -14.36 -14.09 17.74
CA ALA A 269 -13.91 -14.66 19.02
C ALA A 269 -14.77 -14.26 20.23
N GLY A 270 -15.65 -13.26 20.10
CA GLY A 270 -16.36 -12.67 21.23
C GLY A 270 -15.42 -11.89 22.15
N GLU A 271 -15.70 -11.90 23.46
CA GLU A 271 -14.83 -11.28 24.47
C GLU A 271 -13.60 -12.16 24.74
N PHE A 272 -12.44 -11.52 24.79
CA PHE A 272 -11.19 -12.21 25.04
C PHE A 272 -11.19 -12.77 26.47
N PRO A 273 -10.59 -13.96 26.68
CA PRO A 273 -10.69 -14.66 27.96
C PRO A 273 -9.98 -13.95 29.12
N TYR A 274 -8.99 -13.09 28.83
CA TYR A 274 -8.20 -12.38 29.84
C TYR A 274 -8.43 -10.87 29.76
N PRO A 275 -8.64 -10.18 30.90
CA PRO A 275 -8.73 -8.73 30.92
C PRO A 275 -7.40 -8.12 30.49
N SER A 276 -7.45 -7.12 29.61
CA SER A 276 -6.30 -6.47 28.97
C SER A 276 -6.01 -5.08 29.56
N THR A 277 -4.85 -4.54 29.24
CA THR A 277 -4.47 -3.15 29.52
C THR A 277 -4.79 -2.20 28.36
N GLY A 278 -5.22 -2.75 27.22
CA GLY A 278 -5.43 -2.02 25.96
C GLY A 278 -4.19 -1.97 25.06
N GLU A 279 -3.02 -2.40 25.55
CA GLU A 279 -1.81 -2.57 24.75
C GLU A 279 -1.88 -3.88 23.94
N PHE A 280 -1.74 -3.78 22.62
CA PHE A 280 -1.75 -4.94 21.72
C PHE A 280 -0.85 -4.76 20.49
N GLN A 281 -0.50 -5.87 19.87
CA GLN A 281 0.17 -6.01 18.58
C GLN A 281 -0.61 -7.04 17.77
N ALA A 282 -0.79 -6.76 16.48
CA ALA A 282 -1.51 -7.64 15.57
C ALA A 282 -0.58 -8.06 14.43
N GLN A 283 -0.57 -9.36 14.14
CA GLN A 283 0.23 -9.96 13.07
C GLN A 283 -0.63 -10.88 12.23
N TRP A 284 -0.65 -10.67 10.91
CA TRP A 284 -1.29 -11.60 9.99
C TRP A 284 -0.42 -12.85 9.82
N VAL A 285 -0.95 -14.00 10.26
CA VAL A 285 -0.28 -15.31 10.25
C VAL A 285 -0.81 -16.21 9.12
N GLY A 286 -1.70 -15.68 8.28
CA GLY A 286 -2.20 -16.24 7.04
C GLY A 286 -3.02 -15.19 6.27
N ASP A 287 -3.65 -15.58 5.16
CA ASP A 287 -4.46 -14.67 4.35
C ASP A 287 -5.74 -14.22 5.10
N ASP A 288 -6.29 -15.12 5.91
CA ASP A 288 -7.55 -14.95 6.64
C ASP A 288 -7.43 -15.14 8.16
N CYS A 289 -6.21 -15.25 8.70
CA CYS A 289 -5.95 -15.46 10.14
C CYS A 289 -4.99 -14.39 10.70
N CYS A 290 -5.40 -13.73 11.78
CA CYS A 290 -4.66 -12.68 12.47
C CYS A 290 -4.41 -13.08 13.93
N ALA A 291 -3.15 -13.08 14.35
CA ALA A 291 -2.75 -13.26 15.74
C ALA A 291 -2.70 -11.89 16.43
N VAL A 292 -3.48 -11.72 17.49
CA VAL A 292 -3.50 -10.51 18.32
C VAL A 292 -2.83 -10.83 19.66
N THR A 293 -1.60 -10.35 19.83
CA THR A 293 -0.87 -10.39 21.10
C THR A 293 -1.26 -9.19 21.94
N TYR A 294 -1.64 -9.39 23.20
CA TYR A 294 -2.03 -8.30 24.09
C TYR A 294 -1.50 -8.49 25.51
N ARG A 295 -1.33 -7.37 26.23
CA ARG A 295 -0.92 -7.40 27.63
C ARG A 295 -2.14 -7.48 28.54
N ALA A 296 -2.25 -8.58 29.29
CA ALA A 296 -3.24 -8.75 30.32
C ALA A 296 -2.99 -7.82 31.52
N THR A 297 -4.05 -7.54 32.29
CA THR A 297 -4.00 -6.67 33.49
C THR A 297 -3.09 -7.21 34.61
N ASP A 298 -2.83 -8.51 34.62
CA ASP A 298 -1.87 -9.17 35.52
C ASP A 298 -0.40 -8.99 35.07
N GLY A 299 -0.18 -8.35 33.91
CA GLY A 299 1.13 -8.11 33.31
C GLY A 299 1.59 -9.19 32.33
N SER A 300 0.90 -10.32 32.25
CA SER A 300 1.22 -11.42 31.33
C SER A 300 0.93 -11.05 29.87
N LEU A 301 1.67 -11.67 28.94
CA LEU A 301 1.36 -11.59 27.52
C LEU A 301 0.42 -12.73 27.15
N ARG A 302 -0.63 -12.40 26.40
CA ARG A 302 -1.66 -13.33 25.92
C ARG A 302 -1.79 -13.17 24.42
N VAL A 303 -2.33 -14.19 23.76
CA VAL A 303 -2.58 -14.17 22.32
C VAL A 303 -3.98 -14.68 22.02
N GLN A 304 -4.62 -14.10 21.01
CA GLN A 304 -5.88 -14.55 20.47
C GLN A 304 -5.76 -14.66 18.95
N LEU A 305 -6.15 -15.79 18.38
CA LEU A 305 -6.29 -15.93 16.92
C LEU A 305 -7.69 -15.50 16.49
N LEU A 306 -7.75 -14.65 15.47
CA LEU A 306 -8.96 -14.10 14.88
C LEU A 306 -9.00 -14.41 13.39
N GLU A 307 -10.18 -14.69 12.87
CA GLU A 307 -10.39 -14.90 11.43
C GLU A 307 -11.06 -13.69 10.77
N SER A 308 -10.87 -13.52 9.46
CA SER A 308 -11.45 -12.43 8.68
C SER A 308 -12.97 -12.57 8.49
N ALA A 309 -13.44 -13.82 8.49
CA ALA A 309 -14.84 -14.20 8.49
C ALA A 309 -14.98 -15.61 9.09
N PRO A 310 -16.17 -15.95 9.64
CA PRO A 310 -16.41 -17.26 10.23
C PRO A 310 -16.05 -18.43 9.32
N GLY A 311 -15.07 -19.24 9.72
CA GLY A 311 -14.56 -20.40 8.98
C GLY A 311 -13.69 -20.06 7.76
N ALA A 312 -13.19 -18.82 7.63
CA ALA A 312 -12.33 -18.43 6.52
C ALA A 312 -10.86 -18.82 6.75
N ALA A 313 -10.40 -18.81 8.00
CA ALA A 313 -9.03 -19.20 8.32
C ALA A 313 -8.80 -20.68 8.03
N GLU A 314 -7.63 -21.00 7.47
CA GLU A 314 -7.15 -22.37 7.33
C GLU A 314 -7.07 -23.03 8.71
N ARG A 315 -7.42 -24.32 8.76
CA ARG A 315 -7.46 -25.10 10.00
C ARG A 315 -6.35 -26.13 10.00
N LEU A 316 -5.82 -26.40 11.20
CA LEU A 316 -4.87 -27.46 11.41
C LEU A 316 -5.50 -28.81 11.00
N PRO A 317 -4.78 -29.65 10.23
CA PRO A 317 -5.32 -30.92 9.75
C PRO A 317 -5.60 -31.91 10.89
N ASP A 318 -4.76 -31.87 11.93
CA ASP A 318 -4.91 -32.59 13.20
C ASP A 318 -4.71 -31.59 14.35
N ASP A 319 -5.41 -31.78 15.47
CA ASP A 319 -5.30 -30.94 16.67
C ASP A 319 -5.08 -31.81 17.92
N PRO A 320 -3.88 -31.79 18.53
CA PRO A 320 -2.68 -31.09 18.06
C PRO A 320 -2.08 -31.77 16.81
N PRO A 321 -1.40 -31.03 15.91
CA PRO A 321 -0.73 -31.65 14.77
C PRO A 321 0.37 -32.59 15.29
N GLU A 322 0.33 -33.85 14.86
CA GLU A 322 1.33 -34.88 15.19
C GLU A 322 2.34 -35.06 14.04
N GLY A 323 3.62 -35.26 14.36
CA GLY A 323 4.67 -35.42 13.36
C GLY A 323 5.94 -34.62 13.64
N ALA A 324 6.74 -34.43 12.60
CA ALA A 324 7.93 -33.59 12.63
C ALA A 324 7.84 -32.60 11.48
N TRP A 325 8.16 -31.34 11.75
CA TRP A 325 8.21 -30.28 10.79
C TRP A 325 9.55 -29.58 10.87
N THR A 326 10.07 -29.16 9.74
CA THR A 326 11.36 -28.49 9.61
C THR A 326 11.19 -27.20 8.83
N THR A 327 12.02 -26.20 9.13
CA THR A 327 12.02 -24.93 8.40
C THR A 327 12.21 -25.13 6.90
N PHE A 328 11.39 -24.44 6.11
CA PHE A 328 11.42 -24.54 4.66
C PHE A 328 12.53 -23.70 4.01
N PHE A 329 12.92 -22.56 4.60
CA PHE A 329 13.89 -21.60 4.01
C PHE A 329 15.18 -21.41 4.83
N HIS A 330 15.43 -22.18 5.89
CA HIS A 330 16.63 -22.06 6.73
C HIS A 330 17.42 -23.37 6.71
N TYR A 331 18.37 -23.47 5.78
CA TYR A 331 19.12 -24.71 5.51
C TYR A 331 20.36 -24.89 6.40
N ASP A 332 21.00 -23.81 6.86
CA ASP A 332 22.20 -23.89 7.69
C ASP A 332 21.90 -24.15 9.18
N ASP A 333 20.71 -23.78 9.64
CA ASP A 333 20.31 -23.75 11.05
C ASP A 333 18.83 -24.17 11.21
N PRO A 334 18.47 -25.41 10.85
CA PRO A 334 17.08 -25.80 10.72
C PRO A 334 16.37 -25.81 12.08
N VAL A 335 15.28 -25.05 12.17
CA VAL A 335 14.38 -25.15 13.32
C VAL A 335 13.44 -26.32 13.08
N THR A 336 13.52 -27.32 13.96
CA THR A 336 12.70 -28.52 13.86
C THR A 336 11.68 -28.54 15.00
N LEU A 337 10.40 -28.57 14.65
CA LEU A 337 9.32 -28.81 15.59
C LEU A 337 8.95 -30.29 15.52
N ARG A 338 8.92 -30.98 16.66
CA ARG A 338 8.56 -32.40 16.71
C ARG A 338 7.59 -32.70 17.83
N TRP A 339 6.54 -33.44 17.50
CA TRP A 339 5.64 -34.03 18.48
C TRP A 339 6.31 -35.22 19.19
N ASP A 340 6.25 -35.23 20.51
CA ASP A 340 6.74 -36.30 21.37
C ASP A 340 5.56 -37.11 21.91
N ALA A 341 5.35 -38.31 21.37
CA ALA A 341 4.26 -39.18 21.81
C ALA A 341 4.51 -39.85 23.18
N ASP A 342 5.78 -40.05 23.57
CA ASP A 342 6.12 -40.69 24.85
C ASP A 342 5.91 -39.75 26.05
N LEU A 343 6.10 -38.45 25.80
CA LEU A 343 5.82 -37.35 26.72
C LEU A 343 5.03 -36.28 25.96
N PRO A 344 3.68 -36.39 25.89
CA PRO A 344 2.84 -35.55 25.04
C PRO A 344 3.20 -34.07 25.12
N GLY A 345 3.66 -33.53 23.99
CA GLY A 345 4.14 -32.16 23.87
C GLY A 345 5.04 -31.96 22.67
N TYR A 346 5.44 -30.70 22.46
CA TYR A 346 6.31 -30.29 21.36
C TYR A 346 7.74 -30.08 21.84
N ARG A 347 8.68 -30.55 21.03
CA ARG A 347 10.09 -30.23 21.13
C ARG A 347 10.46 -29.33 19.96
N LEU A 348 10.88 -28.11 20.26
CA LEU A 348 11.41 -27.17 19.28
C LEU A 348 12.93 -27.19 19.40
N GLN A 349 13.58 -27.72 18.38
CA GLN A 349 15.03 -27.74 18.26
C GLN A 349 15.46 -26.57 17.39
N SER A 350 16.36 -25.74 17.91
CA SER A 350 16.98 -24.62 17.22
C SER A 350 18.48 -24.63 17.47
N PRO A 351 19.29 -23.86 16.71
CA PRO A 351 20.73 -23.73 16.97
C PRO A 351 21.04 -23.21 18.37
N SER A 352 20.15 -22.36 18.91
CA SER A 352 20.25 -21.79 20.25
C SER A 352 19.95 -22.76 21.39
N GLY A 353 19.37 -23.94 21.06
CA GLY A 353 19.02 -24.97 22.03
C GLY A 353 17.65 -25.61 21.77
N GLU A 354 17.28 -26.52 22.68
CA GLU A 354 16.00 -27.23 22.66
C GLU A 354 15.02 -26.58 23.66
N LEU A 355 13.85 -26.20 23.17
CA LEU A 355 12.70 -25.79 23.99
C LEU A 355 11.66 -26.92 24.00
N ARG A 356 10.97 -27.08 25.13
CA ARG A 356 9.93 -28.09 25.31
C ARG A 356 8.64 -27.43 25.77
N PHE A 357 7.57 -27.71 25.06
CA PHE A 357 6.24 -27.20 25.35
C PHE A 357 5.33 -28.37 25.71
N ARG A 358 4.87 -28.41 26.96
CA ARG A 358 3.96 -29.46 27.46
C ARG A 358 2.52 -28.97 27.62
N GLN A 359 2.32 -27.68 27.43
CA GLN A 359 1.03 -27.00 27.52
C GLN A 359 0.82 -26.23 26.22
N TRP A 360 -0.43 -26.21 25.76
CA TRP A 360 -0.83 -25.39 24.64
C TRP A 360 -2.29 -24.97 24.78
N GLU A 361 -2.64 -23.86 24.16
CA GLU A 361 -4.00 -23.34 24.05
C GLU A 361 -4.47 -23.52 22.61
N ASP A 362 -5.63 -24.17 22.41
CA ASP A 362 -6.24 -24.33 21.09
C ASP A 362 -7.21 -23.18 20.79
N PHE A 363 -7.21 -22.76 19.52
CA PHE A 363 -8.10 -21.72 19.00
C PHE A 363 -9.06 -22.31 17.96
N ASP A 364 -9.82 -23.33 18.36
CA ASP A 364 -10.84 -23.99 17.52
C ASP A 364 -10.22 -24.58 16.24
N GLY A 365 -8.99 -25.09 16.33
CA GLY A 365 -8.26 -25.62 15.20
C GLY A 365 -7.74 -24.58 14.19
N MET A 366 -7.89 -23.26 14.41
CA MET A 366 -7.18 -22.25 13.60
C MET A 366 -5.66 -22.32 13.82
N GLY A 367 -5.28 -22.69 15.04
CA GLY A 367 -3.91 -22.76 15.47
C GLY A 367 -3.81 -23.05 16.95
N LEU A 368 -2.59 -23.22 17.43
CA LEU A 368 -2.26 -23.43 18.84
C LEU A 368 -1.35 -22.30 19.33
N ALA A 369 -1.45 -21.94 20.61
CA ALA A 369 -0.35 -21.26 21.31
C ALA A 369 0.45 -22.28 22.12
N LEU A 370 1.75 -22.37 21.87
CA LEU A 370 2.70 -23.18 22.64
C LEU A 370 3.08 -22.41 23.90
N CYS A 371 2.82 -23.01 25.06
CA CYS A 371 2.99 -22.36 26.35
C CYS A 371 4.19 -22.90 27.14
N ASP A 372 4.77 -22.03 27.96
CA ASP A 372 5.78 -22.41 28.95
C ASP A 372 5.21 -23.28 30.09
N ASP A 373 6.07 -23.60 31.07
CA ASP A 373 5.68 -24.39 32.24
C ASP A 373 4.64 -23.69 33.12
N ASP A 374 4.54 -22.35 33.06
CA ASP A 374 3.54 -21.54 33.77
C ASP A 374 2.23 -21.38 32.98
N GLY A 375 2.15 -21.93 31.77
CA GLY A 375 0.99 -21.86 30.90
C GLY A 375 0.86 -20.54 30.15
N LEU A 376 1.95 -19.77 30.03
CA LEU A 376 1.99 -18.53 29.27
C LEU A 376 2.42 -18.78 27.82
N PRO A 377 1.73 -18.19 26.84
CA PRO A 377 2.02 -18.44 25.43
C PRO A 377 3.33 -17.78 25.00
N ILE A 378 4.22 -18.57 24.37
CA ILE A 378 5.51 -18.10 23.82
C ILE A 378 5.46 -18.04 22.29
N TRP A 379 4.84 -19.04 21.64
CA TRP A 379 4.75 -19.13 20.19
C TRP A 379 3.33 -19.45 19.76
N THR A 380 2.90 -18.97 18.61
CA THR A 380 1.68 -19.44 17.93
C THR A 380 2.05 -20.34 16.75
N LEU A 381 1.31 -21.43 16.58
CA LEU A 381 1.42 -22.39 15.49
C LEU A 381 0.13 -22.37 14.69
N THR A 382 0.15 -21.88 13.45
CA THR A 382 -1.04 -21.79 12.60
C THR A 382 -0.87 -22.58 11.31
N ALA A 383 -1.99 -23.08 10.75
CA ALA A 383 -1.98 -23.71 9.45
C ALA A 383 -1.63 -22.69 8.35
N ARG A 384 -0.83 -23.10 7.37
CA ARG A 384 -0.53 -22.27 6.21
C ARG A 384 -0.33 -23.10 4.95
N SER A 385 -1.09 -22.77 3.92
CA SER A 385 -0.89 -23.24 2.57
C SER A 385 -0.18 -22.19 1.73
N PHE A 386 0.69 -22.63 0.83
CA PHE A 386 1.35 -21.73 -0.10
C PHE A 386 1.58 -22.42 -1.45
N PRO A 387 1.50 -21.66 -2.55
CA PRO A 387 1.83 -22.19 -3.86
C PRO A 387 3.33 -22.46 -3.96
N TRP A 388 3.69 -23.58 -4.58
CA TRP A 388 5.06 -23.99 -4.83
C TRP A 388 5.14 -24.69 -6.20
N GLN A 389 6.31 -24.67 -6.82
CA GLN A 389 6.52 -25.40 -8.07
C GLN A 389 7.39 -26.63 -7.78
N ASP A 390 6.89 -27.83 -8.08
CA ASP A 390 7.67 -29.05 -7.91
C ASP A 390 8.88 -29.09 -8.87
N GLY A 391 9.81 -30.03 -8.65
CA GLY A 391 10.99 -30.19 -9.52
C GLY A 391 10.68 -30.58 -10.97
N ALA A 392 9.41 -30.86 -11.30
CA ALA A 392 8.93 -31.11 -12.67
C ALA A 392 8.24 -29.88 -13.30
N GLY A 393 8.18 -28.75 -12.59
CA GLY A 393 7.57 -27.52 -13.07
C GLY A 393 6.04 -27.45 -12.87
N ASN A 394 5.44 -28.35 -12.09
CA ASN A 394 4.00 -28.30 -11.80
C ASN A 394 3.73 -27.40 -10.59
N ASP A 395 2.70 -26.56 -10.69
CA ASP A 395 2.19 -25.82 -9.54
C ASP A 395 1.51 -26.79 -8.57
N ILE A 396 2.04 -26.87 -7.36
CA ILE A 396 1.50 -27.61 -6.24
C ILE A 396 1.18 -26.65 -5.09
N THR A 397 0.26 -27.03 -4.22
CA THR A 397 0.01 -26.32 -2.97
C THR A 397 0.62 -27.13 -1.84
N VAL A 398 1.57 -26.51 -1.13
CA VAL A 398 2.22 -27.12 0.03
C VAL A 398 1.45 -26.72 1.28
N GLN A 399 1.14 -27.70 2.12
CA GLN A 399 0.61 -27.49 3.45
C GLN A 399 1.77 -27.46 4.44
N GLY A 400 1.85 -26.39 5.22
CA GLY A 400 2.84 -26.19 6.27
C GLY A 400 2.22 -25.59 7.51
N LEU A 401 3.09 -25.30 8.48
CA LEU A 401 2.76 -24.62 9.72
C LEU A 401 3.56 -23.33 9.78
N LEU A 402 2.96 -22.26 10.28
CA LEU A 402 3.65 -21.02 10.57
C LEU A 402 3.85 -20.91 12.09
N LEU A 403 5.11 -20.82 12.51
CA LEU A 403 5.50 -20.62 13.91
C LEU A 403 5.85 -19.15 14.12
N SER A 404 5.08 -18.40 14.90
CA SER A 404 5.29 -16.96 15.13
C SER A 404 5.43 -16.64 16.62
N PRO A 405 6.33 -15.72 17.03
CA PRO A 405 6.52 -15.41 18.44
C PRO A 405 5.36 -14.58 19.00
N VAL A 406 5.03 -14.80 20.26
CA VAL A 406 4.07 -13.97 21.01
C VAL A 406 4.82 -12.75 21.54
N SER A 407 4.69 -11.63 20.84
CA SER A 407 5.41 -10.39 21.15
C SER A 407 4.56 -9.14 20.90
N LEU A 408 4.81 -8.08 21.69
CA LEU A 408 4.23 -6.76 21.46
C LEU A 408 5.07 -5.89 20.52
N SER A 409 6.29 -6.31 20.20
CA SER A 409 7.12 -5.62 19.22
C SER A 409 6.62 -5.97 17.81
N PRO A 410 6.57 -5.01 16.87
CA PRO A 410 6.29 -5.32 15.47
C PRO A 410 7.46 -6.13 14.91
N SER A 411 7.33 -7.46 14.89
CA SER A 411 8.33 -8.36 14.33
C SER A 411 8.11 -8.43 12.82
N THR A 412 8.96 -7.76 12.04
CA THR A 412 8.95 -7.86 10.57
C THR A 412 9.56 -9.16 10.05
N THR A 413 10.15 -10.02 10.91
CA THR A 413 11.01 -11.13 10.43
C THR A 413 11.09 -12.40 11.28
N ASP A 414 10.15 -12.69 12.19
CA ASP A 414 10.31 -13.83 13.13
C ASP A 414 9.33 -15.01 12.94
N ALA A 415 8.46 -14.98 11.92
CA ALA A 415 7.56 -16.09 11.63
C ALA A 415 8.26 -17.15 10.76
N LEU A 416 8.43 -18.36 11.31
CA LEU A 416 9.09 -19.48 10.65
C LEU A 416 8.07 -20.36 9.94
N LEU A 417 8.24 -20.56 8.64
CA LEU A 417 7.46 -21.50 7.86
C LEU A 417 8.06 -22.91 7.99
N LEU A 418 7.28 -23.84 8.53
CA LEU A 418 7.64 -25.22 8.78
C LEU A 418 6.87 -26.14 7.82
N CYS A 419 7.57 -27.07 7.18
CA CYS A 419 6.98 -28.10 6.31
C CYS A 419 7.09 -29.47 6.95
N PRO A 420 6.17 -30.43 6.68
CA PRO A 420 6.30 -31.80 7.15
C PRO A 420 7.66 -32.38 6.73
N ALA A 421 8.40 -32.96 7.66
CA ALA A 421 9.75 -33.48 7.41
C ALA A 421 9.78 -34.64 6.40
N ASP A 422 8.64 -35.31 6.20
CA ASP A 422 8.41 -36.37 5.22
C ASP A 422 7.77 -35.86 3.91
N SER A 423 7.63 -34.54 3.75
CA SER A 423 7.06 -33.93 2.56
C SER A 423 7.81 -34.35 1.30
N PRO A 424 7.12 -34.57 0.15
CA PRO A 424 7.77 -34.85 -1.12
C PRO A 424 8.70 -33.74 -1.61
N LEU A 425 8.63 -32.55 -1.02
CA LEU A 425 9.63 -31.48 -1.15
C LEU A 425 11.03 -31.93 -0.74
N PHE A 426 11.10 -32.90 0.18
CA PHE A 426 12.33 -33.54 0.67
C PHE A 426 12.54 -34.95 0.09
N ALA A 427 11.51 -35.58 -0.52
CA ALA A 427 11.55 -36.97 -0.99
C ALA A 427 12.21 -37.19 -2.38
N GLY A 428 12.80 -36.15 -2.97
CA GLY A 428 13.66 -36.25 -4.15
C GLY A 428 15.13 -36.56 -3.83
N GLU A 429 15.51 -36.56 -2.55
CA GLU A 429 16.87 -36.79 -2.09
C GLU A 429 16.93 -38.13 -1.34
N ASP A 430 16.99 -39.23 -2.10
CA ASP A 430 17.60 -40.45 -1.61
C ASP A 430 18.98 -40.10 -1.03
N GLN A 431 19.32 -40.70 0.12
CA GLN A 431 20.58 -40.62 0.86
C GLN A 431 21.83 -41.01 0.03
N ALA A 432 22.14 -40.26 -1.02
CA ALA A 432 23.52 -39.87 -1.26
C ALA A 432 23.85 -38.78 -0.24
N GLU A 433 25.07 -38.73 0.25
CA GLU A 433 25.58 -37.50 0.88
C GLU A 433 25.25 -36.33 -0.07
N ASN A 434 24.21 -35.56 0.24
CA ASN A 434 23.99 -34.30 -0.44
C ASN A 434 25.11 -33.40 0.09
N PRO A 435 26.12 -33.03 -0.72
CA PRO A 435 27.03 -31.99 -0.26
C PRO A 435 26.14 -30.79 0.05
N ALA A 436 26.37 -30.15 1.20
CA ALA A 436 25.66 -28.94 1.58
C ALA A 436 25.51 -28.03 0.35
N ALA A 437 24.33 -27.41 0.16
CA ALA A 437 24.17 -26.40 -0.87
C ALA A 437 25.37 -25.45 -0.79
N PRO A 438 26.07 -25.21 -1.90
CA PRO A 438 27.42 -24.70 -1.82
C PRO A 438 27.39 -23.28 -1.24
N ARG A 439 28.22 -23.04 -0.22
CA ARG A 439 28.30 -21.75 0.45
C ARG A 439 29.13 -20.80 -0.38
N PHE A 440 28.88 -19.49 -0.31
CA PHE A 440 29.72 -18.56 -1.07
C PHE A 440 31.19 -18.57 -0.63
N GLU A 441 31.47 -18.86 0.64
CA GLU A 441 32.85 -19.10 1.13
C GLU A 441 33.53 -20.32 0.50
N ASP A 442 32.77 -21.30 0.00
CA ASP A 442 33.28 -22.48 -0.71
C ASP A 442 33.51 -22.20 -2.21
N THR A 443 33.33 -20.96 -2.66
CA THR A 443 33.52 -20.59 -4.08
C THR A 443 34.96 -20.89 -4.49
N ILE A 444 35.11 -21.72 -5.53
CA ILE A 444 36.41 -22.08 -6.11
C ILE A 444 36.89 -20.99 -7.06
N ASP A 445 35.97 -20.46 -7.88
CA ASP A 445 36.30 -19.46 -8.88
C ASP A 445 35.13 -18.51 -9.13
N VAL A 446 35.45 -17.25 -9.43
CA VAL A 446 34.49 -16.23 -9.87
C VAL A 446 34.80 -15.95 -11.33
N CYS A 447 33.88 -16.29 -12.22
CA CYS A 447 34.13 -16.15 -13.65
C CYS A 447 33.38 -14.93 -14.20
N VAL A 448 34.08 -14.14 -15.03
CA VAL A 448 33.48 -13.06 -15.82
C VAL A 448 33.60 -13.39 -17.30
N ASN A 449 32.47 -13.53 -18.01
CA ASN A 449 32.45 -13.85 -19.43
C ASN A 449 31.39 -13.02 -20.20
N GLU A 450 31.13 -13.40 -21.46
CA GLU A 450 30.15 -12.71 -22.33
C GLU A 450 28.70 -12.78 -21.80
N ASP A 451 28.38 -13.75 -20.93
CA ASP A 451 27.05 -13.92 -20.34
C ASP A 451 26.90 -13.10 -19.04
N GLY A 452 28.02 -12.80 -18.35
CA GLY A 452 28.06 -11.97 -17.15
C GLY A 452 29.01 -12.47 -16.05
N VAL A 453 28.68 -12.19 -14.79
CA VAL A 453 29.43 -12.68 -13.60
C VAL A 453 28.71 -13.88 -12.99
N PHE A 454 29.45 -14.94 -12.66
CA PHE A 454 28.94 -16.08 -11.90
C PHE A 454 30.01 -16.70 -11.00
N PHE A 455 29.55 -17.33 -9.92
CA PHE A 455 30.37 -18.00 -8.91
C PHE A 455 30.31 -19.51 -9.17
N THR A 456 31.44 -20.21 -9.05
CA THR A 456 31.50 -21.66 -9.26
C THR A 456 32.09 -22.37 -8.04
N TRP A 457 31.51 -23.52 -7.70
CA TRP A 457 31.89 -24.32 -6.53
C TRP A 457 32.53 -25.66 -6.88
N ASP A 458 32.52 -26.02 -8.16
CA ASP A 458 33.04 -27.28 -8.68
C ASP A 458 33.80 -27.11 -10.02
N GLY A 459 34.20 -25.89 -10.35
CA GLY A 459 34.89 -25.56 -11.60
C GLY A 459 33.97 -25.40 -12.81
N GLY A 460 32.68 -25.10 -12.60
CA GLY A 460 31.76 -24.59 -13.62
C GLY A 460 30.59 -25.51 -13.99
N VAL A 461 30.29 -26.54 -13.20
CA VAL A 461 29.12 -27.41 -13.39
C VAL A 461 27.95 -26.96 -12.50
N GLY A 462 28.23 -26.59 -11.25
CA GLY A 462 27.35 -25.82 -10.36
C GLY A 462 27.79 -24.36 -10.32
N CYS A 463 26.91 -23.46 -10.74
CA CYS A 463 27.16 -22.02 -10.74
C CYS A 463 25.97 -21.22 -10.22
N SER A 464 26.25 -20.02 -9.70
CA SER A 464 25.21 -19.06 -9.35
C SER A 464 24.41 -18.64 -10.58
N GLN A 465 23.22 -18.03 -10.40
CA GLN A 465 22.61 -17.31 -11.52
C GLN A 465 23.55 -16.19 -11.97
N VAL A 466 23.62 -16.02 -13.29
CA VAL A 466 24.53 -15.06 -13.92
C VAL A 466 23.97 -13.65 -13.70
N LEU A 467 24.78 -12.74 -13.16
CA LEU A 467 24.50 -11.31 -13.25
C LEU A 467 24.65 -10.92 -14.72
N ASP A 468 23.53 -10.64 -15.42
CA ASP A 468 23.53 -10.62 -16.87
C ASP A 468 24.48 -9.56 -17.49
N ALA A 469 24.85 -9.79 -18.75
CA ALA A 469 25.77 -8.92 -19.48
C ALA A 469 25.31 -7.45 -19.58
N GLN A 470 24.01 -7.17 -19.48
CA GLN A 470 23.49 -5.81 -19.55
C GLN A 470 23.73 -5.06 -18.23
N ASP A 471 23.55 -5.74 -17.10
CA ASP A 471 23.93 -5.22 -15.80
C ASP A 471 25.45 -5.14 -15.66
N CYS A 472 26.22 -6.12 -16.15
CA CYS A 472 27.69 -6.03 -16.16
C CYS A 472 28.19 -4.82 -16.96
N ALA A 473 27.61 -4.57 -18.15
CA ALA A 473 27.95 -3.43 -18.99
C ALA A 473 27.55 -2.08 -18.38
N ARG A 474 26.47 -2.01 -17.59
CA ARG A 474 26.10 -0.80 -16.84
C ARG A 474 27.14 -0.44 -15.78
N CYS A 475 27.89 -1.43 -15.31
CA CYS A 475 28.66 -1.36 -14.07
C CYS A 475 30.16 -1.46 -14.28
N GLY A 476 30.61 -1.41 -15.54
CA GLY A 476 32.03 -1.46 -15.89
C GLY A 476 32.68 -2.82 -15.75
N ILE A 477 31.90 -3.88 -15.51
CA ILE A 477 32.45 -5.20 -15.24
C ILE A 477 32.84 -5.84 -16.56
N THR A 478 34.15 -5.91 -16.82
CA THR A 478 34.73 -6.49 -18.03
C THR A 478 35.69 -7.64 -17.72
N SER A 479 36.10 -7.76 -16.46
CA SER A 479 36.99 -8.80 -15.95
C SER A 479 36.81 -8.99 -14.44
N GLU A 480 37.33 -10.09 -13.90
CA GLU A 480 37.35 -10.37 -12.45
C GLU A 480 38.05 -9.27 -11.64
N ALA A 481 38.99 -8.54 -12.26
CA ALA A 481 39.70 -7.43 -11.60
C ALA A 481 38.79 -6.23 -11.29
N ASP A 482 37.62 -6.15 -11.91
CA ASP A 482 36.64 -5.08 -11.70
C ASP A 482 35.76 -5.36 -10.46
N LEU A 483 35.86 -6.55 -9.87
CA LEU A 483 35.12 -7.00 -8.68
C LEU A 483 35.94 -6.70 -7.41
N GLY A 484 35.97 -5.43 -6.98
CA GLY A 484 36.89 -5.00 -5.92
C GLY A 484 36.29 -3.97 -4.97
N PRO A 485 36.19 -4.26 -3.65
CA PRO A 485 36.54 -5.50 -2.93
C PRO A 485 35.43 -6.56 -3.00
N LEU A 486 35.80 -7.85 -2.98
CA LEU A 486 34.89 -9.00 -2.98
C LEU A 486 34.80 -9.63 -1.58
N VAL A 487 33.59 -9.87 -1.11
CA VAL A 487 33.23 -10.53 0.14
C VAL A 487 32.52 -11.83 -0.21
N LEU A 488 33.05 -12.93 0.31
CA LEU A 488 32.45 -14.27 0.23
C LEU A 488 32.39 -14.83 1.64
N ARG A 489 31.19 -14.96 2.18
CA ARG A 489 30.92 -15.60 3.48
C ARG A 489 29.96 -16.77 3.28
N TRP A 490 29.66 -17.52 4.32
CA TRP A 490 28.71 -18.63 4.23
C TRP A 490 27.34 -18.22 3.64
N ASP A 491 26.84 -17.01 3.98
CA ASP A 491 25.51 -16.50 3.64
C ASP A 491 25.47 -15.38 2.59
N VAL A 492 26.60 -14.75 2.26
CA VAL A 492 26.61 -13.57 1.40
C VAL A 492 27.78 -13.57 0.40
N ALA A 493 27.47 -13.22 -0.85
CA ALA A 493 28.44 -12.73 -1.81
C ALA A 493 28.18 -11.26 -2.07
N SER A 494 29.22 -10.45 -2.00
CA SER A 494 29.07 -9.03 -2.28
C SER A 494 30.34 -8.39 -2.78
N PHE A 495 30.24 -7.47 -3.72
CA PHE A 495 31.39 -6.72 -4.22
C PHE A 495 31.04 -5.27 -4.56
N LEU A 496 32.06 -4.42 -4.61
CA LEU A 496 31.92 -3.07 -5.16
C LEU A 496 32.45 -3.00 -6.59
N THR A 497 31.89 -2.08 -7.38
CA THR A 497 32.43 -1.69 -8.68
C THR A 497 32.52 -0.18 -8.80
N VAL A 498 33.41 0.30 -9.67
CA VAL A 498 33.61 1.72 -9.92
C VAL A 498 33.54 1.99 -11.42
N GLU A 499 32.47 2.63 -11.87
CA GLU A 499 32.26 2.96 -13.29
C GLU A 499 31.80 4.42 -13.41
N ASP A 500 32.36 5.17 -14.36
CA ASP A 500 32.01 6.58 -14.61
C ASP A 500 32.01 7.48 -13.35
N GLY A 501 32.91 7.19 -12.40
CA GLY A 501 33.00 7.93 -11.13
C GLY A 501 31.87 7.62 -10.15
N GLN A 502 31.20 6.49 -10.29
CA GLN A 502 30.17 6.00 -9.37
C GLN A 502 30.62 4.69 -8.73
N VAL A 503 30.47 4.61 -7.41
CA VAL A 503 30.76 3.41 -6.62
C VAL A 503 29.44 2.69 -6.35
N TRP A 504 29.34 1.45 -6.82
CA TRP A 504 28.17 0.59 -6.70
C TRP A 504 28.46 -0.60 -5.79
N SER A 505 27.46 -1.05 -5.05
CA SER A 505 27.48 -2.32 -4.32
C SER A 505 26.55 -3.32 -4.97
N TYR A 506 27.02 -4.56 -5.07
CA TYR A 506 26.26 -5.73 -5.50
C TYR A 506 26.25 -6.73 -4.36
N THR A 507 25.08 -7.19 -3.96
CA THR A 507 24.95 -8.09 -2.80
C THR A 507 23.93 -9.17 -3.08
N SER A 508 24.28 -10.41 -2.75
CA SER A 508 23.42 -11.58 -2.87
C SER A 508 23.48 -12.40 -1.60
N PHE A 509 22.32 -12.81 -1.10
CA PHE A 509 22.16 -13.70 0.05
C PHE A 509 21.58 -15.08 -0.32
N ASP A 510 21.33 -15.32 -1.61
CA ASP A 510 20.61 -16.50 -2.10
C ASP A 510 21.45 -17.32 -3.08
N GLN A 511 22.75 -17.46 -2.83
CA GLN A 511 23.69 -18.16 -3.72
C GLN A 511 23.74 -17.56 -5.14
N GLY A 512 23.39 -16.28 -5.26
CA GLY A 512 23.53 -15.49 -6.48
C GLY A 512 22.37 -15.69 -7.41
N GLN A 513 21.24 -16.22 -6.93
CA GLN A 513 19.98 -16.31 -7.66
C GLN A 513 19.38 -14.92 -7.87
N SER A 514 19.59 -13.99 -6.94
CA SER A 514 19.22 -12.59 -7.10
C SER A 514 20.27 -11.65 -6.52
N TRP A 515 20.40 -10.49 -7.16
CA TRP A 515 21.37 -9.46 -6.77
C TRP A 515 20.66 -8.17 -6.41
N GLN A 516 20.97 -7.67 -5.23
CA GLN A 516 20.63 -6.32 -4.79
C GLN A 516 21.72 -5.36 -5.25
N THR A 517 21.31 -4.14 -5.62
CA THR A 517 22.22 -3.14 -6.17
C THR A 517 21.91 -1.77 -5.58
N ASP A 518 22.94 -1.09 -5.08
CA ASP A 518 22.83 0.27 -4.56
C ASP A 518 24.04 1.14 -4.92
N GLN A 519 23.82 2.44 -5.05
CA GLN A 519 24.86 3.43 -5.35
C GLN A 519 25.40 4.05 -4.05
N LEU A 520 26.56 3.59 -3.58
CA LEU A 520 27.18 4.11 -2.35
C LEU A 520 27.65 5.55 -2.48
N LEU A 521 28.30 5.88 -3.61
CA LEU A 521 28.96 7.17 -3.76
C LEU A 521 29.10 7.63 -5.21
N MET A 522 28.86 8.91 -5.44
CA MET A 522 29.26 9.61 -6.65
C MET A 522 30.53 10.42 -6.36
N LEU A 523 31.62 10.11 -7.06
CA LEU A 523 32.94 10.70 -6.85
C LEU A 523 33.04 12.09 -7.50
N GLY A 524 32.37 12.32 -8.62
CA GLY A 524 32.48 13.59 -9.36
C GLY A 524 33.92 13.83 -9.83
N SER A 525 34.60 14.82 -9.25
CA SER A 525 36.02 15.11 -9.49
C SER A 525 36.98 14.44 -8.51
N ASP A 526 36.46 13.79 -7.47
CA ASP A 526 37.26 13.09 -6.47
C ASP A 526 37.79 11.77 -7.05
N THR A 527 38.87 11.25 -6.48
CA THR A 527 39.43 9.95 -6.83
C THR A 527 39.33 9.00 -5.65
N LEU A 528 38.85 7.78 -5.89
CA LEU A 528 38.86 6.70 -4.91
C LEU A 528 40.25 6.05 -4.90
N THR A 529 40.84 5.85 -3.72
CA THR A 529 42.22 5.38 -3.56
C THR A 529 42.32 4.05 -2.83
N ASP A 530 41.43 3.80 -1.87
CA ASP A 530 41.41 2.57 -1.09
C ASP A 530 40.02 2.37 -0.46
N TRP A 531 39.73 1.15 -0.01
CA TRP A 531 38.46 0.83 0.62
C TRP A 531 38.57 -0.34 1.60
N CYS A 532 37.67 -0.35 2.58
CA CYS A 532 37.39 -1.50 3.43
C CYS A 532 35.92 -1.86 3.24
N TYR A 533 35.61 -3.15 3.18
CA TYR A 533 34.26 -3.61 2.88
C TYR A 533 34.05 -4.99 3.51
N GLY A 534 32.89 -5.22 4.09
CA GLY A 534 32.60 -6.48 4.75
C GLY A 534 31.18 -6.54 5.29
N PHE A 535 30.82 -7.71 5.80
CA PHE A 535 29.55 -7.96 6.47
C PHE A 535 29.79 -8.58 7.85
N ALA A 536 29.00 -8.17 8.83
CA ALA A 536 28.95 -8.69 10.18
C ALA A 536 27.62 -9.43 10.41
N GLY A 537 27.66 -10.63 11.00
CA GLY A 537 26.44 -11.43 11.21
C GLY A 537 25.69 -11.72 9.90
N THR A 538 24.36 -11.86 9.99
CA THR A 538 23.44 -12.03 8.86
C THR A 538 22.81 -10.69 8.48
N GLY A 539 23.26 -10.10 7.37
CA GLY A 539 22.61 -8.94 6.76
C GLY A 539 23.18 -7.55 7.08
N GLN A 540 24.00 -7.39 8.13
CA GLN A 540 24.67 -6.11 8.38
C GLN A 540 25.97 -6.00 7.57
N GLY A 541 26.12 -4.92 6.82
CA GLY A 541 27.30 -4.61 6.02
C GLY A 541 27.95 -3.29 6.41
N TYR A 542 29.23 -3.15 6.09
CA TYR A 542 29.99 -1.92 6.32
C TYR A 542 30.94 -1.65 5.15
N ALA A 543 31.16 -0.37 4.87
CA ALA A 543 32.11 0.09 3.87
C ALA A 543 32.83 1.34 4.36
N ALA A 544 34.16 1.39 4.24
CA ALA A 544 34.93 2.63 4.30
C ALA A 544 35.51 2.89 2.92
N LEU A 545 35.22 4.05 2.36
CA LEU A 545 35.79 4.51 1.10
C LEU A 545 36.79 5.62 1.40
N ASN A 546 38.00 5.50 0.89
CA ASN A 546 39.07 6.48 1.02
C ASN A 546 39.36 7.09 -0.35
N GLY A 547 39.64 8.37 -0.39
CA GLY A 547 40.03 9.01 -1.64
C GLY A 547 40.71 10.35 -1.44
N THR A 548 40.94 11.04 -2.55
CA THR A 548 41.41 12.43 -2.56
C THR A 548 40.42 13.31 -3.30
N ASP A 549 40.21 14.51 -2.78
CA ASP A 549 39.41 15.52 -3.46
C ASP A 549 40.15 16.10 -4.68
N ALA A 550 39.49 16.97 -5.44
CA ALA A 550 40.09 17.64 -6.60
C ALA A 550 41.36 18.46 -6.29
N ASN A 551 41.62 18.79 -5.02
CA ASN A 551 42.80 19.53 -4.56
C ASN A 551 43.89 18.61 -3.99
N GLY A 552 43.66 17.30 -3.96
CA GLY A 552 44.57 16.31 -3.39
C GLY A 552 44.45 16.13 -1.88
N ALA A 553 43.42 16.69 -1.23
CA ALA A 553 43.18 16.48 0.20
C ALA A 553 42.50 15.11 0.42
N PRO A 554 42.98 14.28 1.37
CA PRO A 554 42.38 12.98 1.63
C PRO A 554 40.99 13.13 2.26
N TRP A 555 40.08 12.24 1.89
CA TRP A 555 38.78 12.08 2.52
C TRP A 555 38.53 10.62 2.86
N VAL A 556 37.71 10.41 3.88
CA VAL A 556 37.18 9.09 4.26
C VAL A 556 35.68 9.19 4.44
N LYS A 557 34.99 8.18 3.94
CA LYS A 557 33.54 8.11 3.83
C LYS A 557 33.12 6.72 4.30
N VAL A 558 32.55 6.62 5.51
CA VAL A 558 32.08 5.35 6.07
C VAL A 558 30.58 5.18 5.83
N PHE A 559 30.17 3.95 5.56
CA PHE A 559 28.80 3.53 5.29
C PHE A 559 28.47 2.24 6.02
N GLN A 560 27.19 2.04 6.30
CA GLN A 560 26.64 0.79 6.80
C GLN A 560 25.35 0.43 6.06
N THR A 561 25.00 -0.84 6.06
CA THR A 561 23.69 -1.35 5.67
C THR A 561 23.15 -2.23 6.80
N LEU A 562 21.85 -2.12 7.06
CA LEU A 562 21.11 -2.94 8.03
C LEU A 562 20.02 -3.79 7.36
N ASP A 563 19.92 -3.72 6.04
CA ASP A 563 18.87 -4.31 5.21
C ASP A 563 19.46 -5.20 4.10
N HIS A 564 20.51 -5.96 4.43
CA HIS A 564 21.12 -6.94 3.53
C HIS A 564 21.74 -6.32 2.26
N GLY A 565 22.23 -5.08 2.35
CA GLY A 565 22.84 -4.39 1.21
C GLY A 565 21.82 -3.76 0.25
N ALA A 566 20.53 -3.77 0.58
CA ALA A 566 19.49 -3.13 -0.22
C ALA A 566 19.64 -1.60 -0.22
N SER A 567 20.08 -1.02 0.91
CA SER A 567 20.43 0.39 0.99
C SER A 567 21.62 0.64 1.92
N TRP A 568 22.45 1.62 1.55
CA TRP A 568 23.61 2.03 2.32
C TRP A 568 23.46 3.45 2.86
N GLU A 569 23.67 3.61 4.17
CA GLU A 569 23.60 4.91 4.84
C GLU A 569 24.95 5.37 5.37
N ARG A 570 25.08 6.67 5.63
CA ARG A 570 26.31 7.28 6.11
C ARG A 570 26.55 6.99 7.59
N PHE A 571 27.71 6.43 7.89
CA PHE A 571 28.17 6.24 9.26
C PHE A 571 29.22 7.29 9.67
N PRO A 572 29.24 7.74 10.94
CA PRO A 572 30.25 8.67 11.42
C PRO A 572 31.69 8.16 11.21
N THR A 573 32.53 8.97 10.57
CA THR A 573 33.93 8.63 10.29
C THR A 573 34.81 8.83 11.52
N PRO A 574 35.70 7.88 11.86
CA PRO A 574 36.70 8.04 12.92
C PRO A 574 37.55 9.30 12.73
N LYS A 575 37.78 10.01 13.83
CA LYS A 575 38.72 11.13 13.91
C LYS A 575 39.69 10.82 15.03
N ALA A 576 40.98 10.92 14.76
CA ALA A 576 41.95 10.78 15.83
C ALA A 576 41.86 11.96 16.80
N ALA A 577 42.54 11.83 17.95
CA ALA A 577 42.53 12.83 19.01
C ALA A 577 43.03 14.22 18.55
N ASP A 578 43.86 14.28 17.50
CA ASP A 578 44.34 15.52 16.87
C ASP A 578 43.33 16.17 15.90
N GLY A 579 42.17 15.54 15.70
CA GLY A 579 41.11 15.98 14.81
C GLY A 579 41.35 15.68 13.33
N VAL A 580 42.45 14.99 12.98
CA VAL A 580 42.78 14.64 11.59
C VAL A 580 42.07 13.34 11.20
N VAL A 581 41.37 13.39 10.06
CA VAL A 581 40.79 12.21 9.42
C VAL A 581 41.89 11.50 8.63
N ARG A 582 42.14 10.23 8.96
CA ARG A 582 43.15 9.39 8.32
C ARG A 582 42.47 8.35 7.41
N PRO A 583 43.03 8.02 6.23
CA PRO A 583 42.57 6.90 5.42
C PRO A 583 42.49 5.62 6.26
N LEU A 584 41.36 4.91 6.19
CA LEU A 584 41.16 3.68 6.92
C LEU A 584 41.66 2.50 6.09
N ASN A 585 42.48 1.64 6.70
CA ASN A 585 42.97 0.42 6.07
C ASN A 585 42.33 -0.86 6.66
N GLY A 586 41.51 -0.72 7.70
CA GLY A 586 40.68 -1.79 8.27
C GLY A 586 39.43 -1.23 8.93
N LEU A 587 38.33 -1.97 8.87
CA LEU A 587 37.06 -1.66 9.50
C LEU A 587 36.31 -2.97 9.74
N CYS A 588 35.85 -3.22 10.96
CA CYS A 588 34.98 -4.34 11.28
C CYS A 588 33.88 -3.88 12.23
N PHE A 589 32.65 -4.31 11.96
CA PHE A 589 31.51 -4.12 12.84
C PHE A 589 31.23 -5.43 13.57
N TYR A 590 30.79 -5.32 14.83
CA TYR A 590 30.13 -6.43 15.52
C TYR A 590 28.61 -6.29 15.41
N ASN A 591 28.11 -5.07 15.58
CA ASN A 591 26.72 -4.68 15.35
C ASN A 591 26.65 -3.19 14.94
N ALA A 592 25.46 -2.62 14.74
CA ALA A 592 25.27 -1.21 14.35
C ALA A 592 25.94 -0.18 15.28
N GLY A 593 26.10 -0.52 16.57
CA GLY A 593 26.67 0.37 17.58
C GLY A 593 28.14 0.16 17.89
N ILE A 594 28.69 -0.99 17.52
CA ILE A 594 30.03 -1.41 17.95
C ILE A 594 30.89 -1.73 16.72
N ALA A 595 31.95 -0.96 16.55
CA ALA A 595 32.90 -1.12 15.46
C ALA A 595 34.33 -0.77 15.89
N VAL A 596 35.29 -1.39 15.22
CA VAL A 596 36.71 -1.06 15.31
C VAL A 596 37.21 -0.73 13.92
N ALA A 597 38.02 0.32 13.81
CA ALA A 597 38.65 0.76 12.58
C ALA A 597 40.15 0.92 12.78
N THR A 598 40.92 0.75 11.71
CA THR A 598 42.36 1.06 11.71
C THR A 598 42.74 2.02 10.62
N ALA A 599 43.74 2.85 10.91
CA ALA A 599 44.47 3.61 9.91
C ALA A 599 45.96 3.22 9.94
N PRO A 600 46.69 3.34 8.81
CA PRO A 600 48.12 3.07 8.76
C PRO A 600 48.90 3.87 9.81
N GLY A 601 49.96 3.28 10.35
CA GLY A 601 50.91 3.99 11.20
C GLY A 601 51.68 5.06 10.43
N ASP A 602 52.17 6.08 11.15
CA ASP A 602 53.02 7.12 10.57
C ASP A 602 54.48 6.65 10.43
N ASP A 603 55.32 7.41 9.71
CA ASP A 603 56.75 7.13 9.42
C ASP A 603 57.64 6.77 10.65
N GLY A 604 57.16 6.96 11.87
CA GLY A 604 57.84 6.61 13.13
C GLY A 604 57.22 5.48 13.95
N SER A 605 56.05 4.95 13.57
CA SER A 605 55.35 3.89 14.30
C SER A 605 54.94 2.78 13.33
N PRO A 606 55.45 1.55 13.48
CA PRO A 606 55.07 0.42 12.64
C PRO A 606 53.71 -0.19 13.02
N TRP A 607 52.95 0.49 13.89
CA TRP A 607 51.69 0.04 14.43
C TRP A 607 50.54 0.88 13.89
N PRO A 608 49.39 0.27 13.57
CA PRO A 608 48.25 0.99 13.08
C PRO A 608 47.64 1.83 14.21
N TYR A 609 47.05 2.97 13.82
CA TYR A 609 46.12 3.66 14.69
C TYR A 609 44.86 2.82 14.81
N VAL A 610 44.35 2.65 16.03
CA VAL A 610 43.13 1.87 16.31
C VAL A 610 42.06 2.83 16.80
N PHE A 611 40.87 2.74 16.24
CA PHE A 611 39.70 3.51 16.69
C PHE A 611 38.58 2.53 17.05
N ALA A 612 37.94 2.74 18.19
CA ALA A 612 36.80 1.94 18.63
C ALA A 612 35.60 2.84 18.95
N THR A 613 34.41 2.38 18.59
CA THR A 613 33.12 2.97 18.98
C THR A 613 32.25 1.92 19.64
N THR A 614 31.45 2.35 20.62
CA THR A 614 30.39 1.54 21.23
C THR A 614 29.04 2.28 21.31
N ASP A 615 28.93 3.44 20.63
CA ASP A 615 27.80 4.35 20.69
C ASP A 615 27.34 4.83 19.29
N ASP A 616 27.24 3.89 18.33
CA ASP A 616 26.78 4.15 16.96
C ASP A 616 27.67 5.16 16.20
N GLY A 617 28.96 5.19 16.51
CA GLY A 617 29.94 6.08 15.91
C GLY A 617 29.86 7.52 16.43
N SER A 618 29.00 7.78 17.43
CA SER A 618 28.87 9.10 18.04
C SER A 618 30.20 9.56 18.64
N THR A 619 30.95 8.63 19.24
CA THR A 619 32.32 8.84 19.70
C THR A 619 33.25 7.73 19.22
N TRP A 620 34.41 8.13 18.73
CA TRP A 620 35.50 7.23 18.41
C TRP A 620 36.64 7.46 19.40
N VAL A 621 37.04 6.40 20.10
CA VAL A 621 38.13 6.40 21.06
C VAL A 621 39.34 5.73 20.43
N GLU A 622 40.53 6.26 20.70
CA GLU A 622 41.81 5.65 20.29
C GLU A 622 42.40 4.88 21.47
N PRO A 623 42.12 3.57 21.63
CA PRO A 623 42.64 2.79 22.75
C PRO A 623 44.14 2.54 22.62
N ASP A 624 44.83 2.44 23.77
CA ASP A 624 46.24 2.04 23.84
C ASP A 624 46.36 0.52 23.72
N VAL A 625 46.60 0.03 22.50
CA VAL A 625 46.80 -1.39 22.22
C VAL A 625 48.29 -1.72 22.37
N PRO A 626 48.71 -2.65 23.25
CA PRO A 626 50.11 -2.91 23.54
C PRO A 626 50.75 -3.81 22.47
N PHE A 627 50.78 -3.35 21.22
CA PHE A 627 51.28 -4.11 20.08
C PHE A 627 52.69 -4.64 20.29
N ALA A 628 53.58 -3.88 20.93
CA ALA A 628 54.94 -4.30 21.23
C ALA A 628 55.03 -5.56 22.11
N ALA A 629 53.99 -5.87 22.90
CA ALA A 629 53.93 -7.08 23.72
C ALA A 629 53.83 -8.36 22.87
N SER A 630 53.44 -8.25 21.60
CA SER A 630 53.43 -9.35 20.63
C SER A 630 54.82 -9.86 20.22
N GLY A 631 55.87 -9.07 20.48
CA GLY A 631 57.21 -9.34 19.97
C GLY A 631 57.35 -9.20 18.44
N GLN A 632 56.31 -8.73 17.74
CA GLN A 632 56.35 -8.45 16.32
C GLN A 632 56.96 -7.08 16.01
N THR A 633 57.34 -6.87 14.75
CA THR A 633 57.95 -5.61 14.28
C THR A 633 56.95 -4.59 13.75
N GLY A 634 55.69 -4.99 13.56
CA GLY A 634 54.62 -4.15 13.03
C GLY A 634 53.33 -4.94 12.84
N ALA A 635 52.24 -4.22 12.55
CA ALA A 635 50.96 -4.75 12.10
C ALA A 635 50.38 -3.76 11.07
N ASN A 636 49.63 -4.26 10.10
CA ASN A 636 49.10 -3.44 9.01
C ASN A 636 47.69 -2.95 9.32
N ARG A 637 46.73 -3.87 9.48
CA ARG A 637 45.31 -3.55 9.61
C ARG A 637 44.54 -4.53 10.48
N LEU A 638 43.39 -4.10 10.96
CA LEU A 638 42.34 -4.96 11.52
C LEU A 638 41.78 -5.90 10.43
N THR A 639 41.56 -7.16 10.79
CA THR A 639 40.91 -8.17 9.94
C THR A 639 39.67 -8.79 10.55
N ASP A 640 39.55 -8.81 11.89
CA ASP A 640 38.41 -9.43 12.55
C ASP A 640 38.08 -8.80 13.91
N LEU A 641 36.81 -8.82 14.28
CA LEU A 641 36.25 -8.35 15.54
C LEU A 641 35.16 -9.31 16.01
N TYR A 642 35.38 -9.91 17.17
CA TYR A 642 34.50 -10.93 17.73
C TYR A 642 34.29 -10.73 19.23
N PHE A 643 33.11 -11.07 19.74
CA PHE A 643 32.82 -11.11 21.17
C PHE A 643 32.68 -12.56 21.63
N SER A 644 33.57 -12.99 22.51
CA SER A 644 33.63 -14.37 22.98
C SER A 644 32.54 -14.69 23.99
N ASP A 645 32.18 -15.98 24.07
CA ASP A 645 31.28 -16.52 25.10
C ASP A 645 31.79 -16.31 26.53
N THR A 646 33.10 -16.06 26.68
CA THR A 646 33.74 -15.72 27.97
C THR A 646 33.58 -14.24 28.33
N GLY A 647 32.89 -13.46 27.52
CA GLY A 647 32.62 -12.04 27.75
C GLY A 647 33.84 -11.15 27.50
N GLN A 648 34.67 -11.48 26.50
CA GLN A 648 35.82 -10.66 26.08
C GLN A 648 35.69 -10.32 24.59
N TRP A 649 36.12 -9.12 24.22
CA TRP A 649 36.36 -8.78 22.83
C TRP A 649 37.67 -9.41 22.37
N LEU A 650 37.64 -10.05 21.21
CA LEU A 650 38.80 -10.54 20.49
C LEU A 650 38.94 -9.73 19.20
N VAL A 651 40.12 -9.15 18.99
CA VAL A 651 40.40 -8.24 17.88
C VAL A 651 41.67 -8.69 17.19
N THR A 652 41.56 -8.99 15.90
CA THR A 652 42.65 -9.59 15.12
C THR A 652 43.25 -8.57 14.17
N PHE A 653 44.56 -8.41 14.23
CA PHE A 653 45.32 -7.55 13.31
C PHE A 653 46.28 -8.39 12.48
N THR A 654 46.36 -8.11 11.19
CA THR A 654 47.25 -8.85 10.27
C THR A 654 48.51 -8.05 9.95
N GLN A 655 49.61 -8.77 9.72
CA GLN A 655 50.81 -8.21 9.09
C GLN A 655 50.76 -8.25 7.56
N ALA A 656 49.81 -8.96 6.96
CA ALA A 656 49.73 -9.07 5.51
C ALA A 656 49.53 -7.68 4.84
N PRO A 657 50.08 -7.47 3.64
CA PRO A 657 50.90 -8.40 2.87
C PRO A 657 52.39 -8.44 3.28
N GLU A 658 52.80 -7.61 4.25
CA GLU A 658 54.22 -7.36 4.57
C GLU A 658 54.82 -8.39 5.54
N GLY A 659 53.98 -9.15 6.25
CA GLY A 659 54.37 -10.23 7.14
C GLY A 659 53.38 -11.38 7.14
N THR A 660 53.68 -12.40 7.95
CA THR A 660 52.99 -13.70 7.94
C THR A 660 52.30 -14.02 9.25
N ARG A 661 52.05 -13.01 10.10
CA ARG A 661 51.42 -13.22 11.41
C ARG A 661 50.13 -12.44 11.55
N GLU A 662 49.20 -13.03 12.29
CA GLU A 662 48.06 -12.34 12.88
C GLU A 662 48.24 -12.23 14.40
N LEU A 663 47.86 -11.07 14.92
CA LEU A 663 47.96 -10.71 16.32
C LEU A 663 46.55 -10.58 16.87
N VAL A 664 46.19 -11.43 17.83
CA VAL A 664 44.88 -11.40 18.49
C VAL A 664 45.02 -10.76 19.85
N PHE A 665 44.33 -9.66 20.07
CA PHE A 665 44.23 -9.00 21.37
C PHE A 665 42.86 -9.23 21.99
N GLU A 666 42.85 -9.38 23.30
CA GLU A 666 41.63 -9.50 24.09
C GLU A 666 41.44 -8.30 25.02
N THR A 667 40.19 -7.88 25.23
CA THR A 667 39.83 -6.83 26.19
C THR A 667 38.39 -7.00 26.68
N PRO A 668 38.06 -6.68 27.94
CA PRO A 668 36.67 -6.65 28.39
C PRO A 668 35.88 -5.43 27.84
N ASP A 669 36.58 -4.38 27.38
CA ASP A 669 35.99 -3.16 26.83
C ASP A 669 36.93 -2.55 25.77
N LEU A 670 36.39 -2.33 24.56
CA LEU A 670 37.16 -1.83 23.41
C LEU A 670 37.71 -0.41 23.59
N THR A 671 37.11 0.40 24.46
CA THR A 671 37.36 1.85 24.57
C THR A 671 38.18 2.23 25.80
N HIS A 672 37.97 1.57 26.94
CA HIS A 672 38.49 2.04 28.23
C HIS A 672 39.22 1.00 29.06
N ALA A 673 39.15 -0.29 28.70
CA ALA A 673 39.86 -1.34 29.40
C ALA A 673 41.25 -1.61 28.79
N PRO A 674 42.18 -2.20 29.57
CA PRO A 674 43.47 -2.63 29.05
C PRO A 674 43.30 -3.79 28.07
N TRP A 675 44.02 -3.71 26.97
CA TRP A 675 44.13 -4.76 25.98
C TRP A 675 45.29 -5.69 26.33
N THR A 676 45.13 -6.99 26.11
CA THR A 676 46.18 -7.99 26.33
C THR A 676 46.34 -8.87 25.11
N LEU A 677 47.59 -9.24 24.78
CA LEU A 677 47.83 -10.20 23.71
C LEU A 677 47.28 -11.57 24.13
N SER A 678 46.35 -12.11 23.34
CA SER A 678 45.74 -13.42 23.57
C SER A 678 46.44 -14.50 22.75
N ALA A 679 46.67 -14.25 21.45
CA ALA A 679 47.26 -15.24 20.55
C ALA A 679 48.08 -14.62 19.40
N LEU A 680 48.92 -15.47 18.78
CA LEU A 680 49.62 -15.23 17.53
C LEU A 680 49.35 -16.39 16.58
N HIS A 681 48.86 -16.09 15.38
CA HIS A 681 48.60 -17.07 14.34
C HIS A 681 49.55 -16.88 13.16
N ASP A 682 49.87 -17.96 12.45
CA ASP A 682 50.55 -17.91 11.16
C ASP A 682 49.49 -17.72 10.06
N ILE A 683 49.73 -16.79 9.14
CA ILE A 683 48.92 -16.60 7.93
C ILE A 683 49.36 -17.68 6.93
N SER A 684 48.46 -18.62 6.63
CA SER A 684 48.70 -19.72 5.69
C SER A 684 48.62 -19.30 4.23
#